data_AF-A0A955XJ00-F1
#
_entry.id   AF-A0A955XJ00-F1
#
_cell.length_a   1.000
_cell.length_b   1.000
_cell.length_c   1.000
_cell.angle_alpha   90.00
_cell.angle_beta   90.00
_cell.angle_gamma   90.00
#
_symmetry.space_group_name_H-M   'P 1'
#
loop_
_entity.id
_entity.type
_entity.pdbx_description
1 polymer ?
#
loop_
_entity_poly.entity_id
_entity_poly.type
_entity_poly.pdbx_seq_one_letter_code
_entity_poly.pdbx_strand_id
1 'polypeptide(L)'
;MVTRRTVGSSTVRLSTLGLSLALAVAGCVEGGEDAAEGGMRVERQAVWGPRIVFNPLEIPVPDIPFPNDLSLRNADDTDTGRAWNVSLEQPSAHRSRIRRKLNTLDGFGPYAPIFVSFDGPLDLATVTEQSVVVVNIEPGHPRYGERAPLDLGKGYFPLVARPGGFFGQDPNDDLDQLMLPRDNLLPMPGGKDAFPEWYEVETHTLIVRPIVPLAAGARHAVLITKDVMGLRREQGEAVVAPVRSPFEYKAHAAQSRFVREGLKAAGLDAHELAFGWTYTTADVAAPLLAIREGIYGEGTLARIDEQAKDTLLEVRDTGILHDADGDQFPADARDHRFILQGEFLGNLLKLIAQVQSDSNYALEFPHVDYFVFGSVETPDLRMGDRRDFDLNHHTGTGPMASQVVPFVVSVPKTTEKHQPPFPVMFYFHGTGTSRMESVAIADAMARQGIAVMAFDEVGHGPLIPDLPTLLEQNPEFVPLIPVIKSFLGRLLLPDRAAEILAMDWEDALEVFYGVGLFAELAVYGRNTDEDGDGFEDVAEGFFFADPFRQCSSLWQDTVDLMQLVRVIRGLRQENVPPAIDDPSKADDARLMQNLLAGDFNADGVLDIGGPGVQFSAAGTSLGGFHAVLAAALEPEITVVTPIVAGGGFVDIMLRSSLRTITERLFLDVFGTVVVGCPTADGKLHLSQGNDADRCRKLSEEDETHFAFGQLGAPGEAVTLENLDNGETATATINAAGGFSVAVETDKGDRIRLTYPAADGETEAHEVVSRFDGAGYQRNTSDFRRTLAVQQHVFDRCDPVNFARNLFIEPLPGHPPTNVMLLQAIGDDTVPVSTGVNLAIAAGTLGLDRADWAPRAEALIEAGVLRNQHVDVDDVLGDDADPIGPFPTVKTPAGLAAVRFADVNGKHEYIAGYERDGFQYGALHQHMIAIFHRCGGRVVYDADPVCLQSTDCPVLDDVESLPGCAP
;
A
#
# COMPACT_ATOMS: atom_id res chain seq x y z
N MET A 1 -60.02 -7.34 44.56
CA MET A 1 -60.81 -7.85 45.72
C MET A 1 -59.79 -8.39 46.72
N VAL A 2 -59.70 -7.73 47.89
CA VAL A 2 -58.99 -8.12 49.15
C VAL A 2 -57.46 -8.32 49.04
N THR A 3 -56.59 -7.33 49.23
CA THR A 3 -56.09 -6.66 50.47
C THR A 3 -55.29 -7.52 51.47
N ARG A 4 -54.01 -7.11 51.63
CA ARG A 4 -53.24 -6.81 52.88
C ARG A 4 -53.14 -7.87 53.99
N ARG A 5 -51.90 -8.07 54.48
CA ARG A 5 -51.41 -7.70 55.84
C ARG A 5 -49.95 -8.18 56.01
N THR A 6 -48.94 -7.30 56.06
CA THR A 6 -48.41 -6.46 57.17
C THR A 6 -47.57 -7.18 58.23
N VAL A 7 -46.33 -6.70 58.33
CA VAL A 7 -45.61 -6.21 59.54
C VAL A 7 -45.00 -7.23 60.49
N GLY A 8 -43.72 -6.98 60.83
CA GLY A 8 -43.13 -7.46 62.07
C GLY A 8 -41.60 -7.30 62.13
N SER A 9 -41.12 -6.08 62.36
CA SER A 9 -39.75 -5.83 62.83
C SER A 9 -39.65 -6.13 64.33
N SER A 10 -38.54 -6.76 64.75
CA SER A 10 -37.84 -6.46 66.02
C SER A 10 -36.55 -7.28 66.17
N THR A 11 -35.44 -6.63 65.83
CA THR A 11 -34.15 -6.56 66.55
C THR A 11 -33.83 -7.60 67.63
N VAL A 12 -32.78 -8.39 67.41
CA VAL A 12 -31.88 -8.86 68.47
C VAL A 12 -30.42 -8.76 67.99
N ARG A 13 -29.59 -8.22 68.89
CA ARG A 13 -28.15 -7.91 68.77
C ARG A 13 -27.32 -9.09 68.27
N LEU A 14 -26.39 -8.84 67.35
CA LEU A 14 -25.24 -9.70 67.09
C LEU A 14 -23.95 -8.94 67.39
N SER A 15 -23.15 -9.51 68.29
CA SER A 15 -21.73 -9.25 68.42
C SER A 15 -21.00 -10.59 68.35
N THR A 16 -20.11 -10.69 67.35
CA THR A 16 -18.83 -11.43 67.32
C THR A 16 -18.85 -12.96 67.56
N LEU A 17 -18.63 -13.76 66.51
CA LEU A 17 -17.32 -14.34 66.15
C LEU A 17 -17.47 -15.34 64.99
N GLY A 18 -16.60 -15.20 63.97
CA GLY A 18 -16.08 -16.20 63.02
C GLY A 18 -16.97 -17.33 62.49
N LEU A 19 -17.22 -17.33 61.18
CA LEU A 19 -16.79 -18.44 60.32
C LEU A 19 -16.81 -18.01 58.84
N SER A 20 -15.64 -18.05 58.23
CA SER A 20 -15.42 -17.96 56.79
C SER A 20 -16.11 -19.15 56.11
N LEU A 21 -17.04 -18.88 55.18
CA LEU A 21 -17.50 -19.90 54.24
C LEU A 21 -17.37 -19.35 52.82
N ALA A 22 -16.31 -19.80 52.15
CA ALA A 22 -16.12 -19.63 50.73
C ALA A 22 -17.21 -20.40 49.98
N LEU A 23 -18.03 -19.69 49.19
CA LEU A 23 -18.67 -20.29 48.03
C LEU A 23 -17.74 -20.05 46.84
N ALA A 24 -16.87 -21.02 46.59
CA ALA A 24 -16.28 -21.22 45.28
C ALA A 24 -17.34 -21.91 44.41
N VAL A 25 -17.93 -21.19 43.46
CA VAL A 25 -18.66 -21.83 42.36
C VAL A 25 -17.61 -22.31 41.37
N ALA A 26 -17.27 -23.60 41.47
CA ALA A 26 -16.53 -24.33 40.46
C ALA A 26 -17.42 -24.47 39.21
N GLY A 27 -17.16 -23.61 38.22
CA GLY A 27 -17.61 -23.76 36.84
C GLY A 27 -16.42 -24.05 35.92
N CYS A 28 -15.55 -24.97 36.33
CA CYS A 28 -14.44 -25.48 35.52
C CYS A 28 -14.48 -27.00 35.56
N VAL A 29 -14.08 -27.62 34.44
CA VAL A 29 -13.87 -29.06 34.19
C VAL A 29 -15.08 -29.82 33.62
N GLU A 30 -15.28 -29.67 32.31
CA GLU A 30 -15.77 -30.75 31.44
C GLU A 30 -14.63 -31.38 30.61
N GLY A 31 -13.36 -30.97 30.78
CA GLY A 31 -12.24 -31.38 29.91
C GLY A 31 -11.24 -32.40 30.49
N GLY A 32 -11.52 -33.00 31.66
CA GLY A 32 -10.50 -33.77 32.40
C GLY A 32 -10.16 -35.15 31.84
N GLU A 33 -11.14 -35.91 31.34
CA GLU A 33 -10.94 -37.27 30.83
C GLU A 33 -10.63 -37.28 29.33
N ASP A 34 -11.39 -36.53 28.51
CA ASP A 34 -11.18 -36.41 27.06
C ASP A 34 -9.79 -35.85 26.68
N ALA A 35 -9.23 -34.93 27.48
CA ALA A 35 -7.90 -34.38 27.21
C ALA A 35 -6.76 -35.36 27.55
N ALA A 36 -7.00 -36.29 28.47
CA ALA A 36 -6.05 -37.35 28.81
C ALA A 36 -6.10 -38.48 27.77
N GLU A 37 -7.28 -38.89 27.30
CA GLU A 37 -7.44 -39.87 26.22
C GLU A 37 -6.97 -39.33 24.87
N GLY A 38 -7.13 -38.03 24.60
CA GLY A 38 -6.74 -37.39 23.35
C GLY A 38 -5.27 -36.95 23.24
N GLY A 39 -4.38 -37.37 24.14
CA GLY A 39 -2.94 -37.04 24.08
C GLY A 39 -2.58 -35.56 24.26
N MET A 40 -3.54 -34.73 24.71
CA MET A 40 -3.39 -33.27 24.81
C MET A 40 -2.73 -32.81 26.11
N ARG A 41 -2.50 -33.70 27.06
CA ARG A 41 -1.75 -33.40 28.28
C ARG A 41 -0.24 -33.43 28.04
N VAL A 42 0.48 -32.51 28.66
CA VAL A 42 1.96 -32.47 28.60
C VAL A 42 2.55 -33.62 29.42
N GLU A 43 3.57 -34.29 28.88
CA GLU A 43 4.29 -35.37 29.56
C GLU A 43 5.13 -34.82 30.73
N ARG A 44 4.74 -35.15 31.97
CA ARG A 44 5.38 -34.64 33.19
C ARG A 44 6.82 -35.13 33.42
N GLN A 45 7.22 -36.25 32.81
CA GLN A 45 8.55 -36.85 32.99
C GLN A 45 9.51 -36.53 31.83
N ALA A 46 9.06 -35.81 30.80
CA ALA A 46 9.93 -35.44 29.68
C ALA A 46 10.90 -34.32 30.10
N VAL A 47 12.11 -34.36 29.53
CA VAL A 47 13.07 -33.26 29.62
C VAL A 47 12.63 -32.20 28.63
N TRP A 48 12.30 -31.01 29.14
CA TRP A 48 11.82 -29.90 28.35
C TRP A 48 12.83 -28.74 28.33
N GLY A 49 12.95 -28.13 27.16
CA GLY A 49 13.66 -26.89 26.86
C GLY A 49 12.79 -25.66 27.18
N PRO A 50 13.01 -24.52 26.50
CA PRO A 50 12.28 -23.26 26.70
C PRO A 50 10.76 -23.40 26.66
N ARG A 51 10.07 -22.60 27.47
CA ARG A 51 8.61 -22.50 27.52
C ARG A 51 8.16 -21.37 26.62
N ILE A 52 7.05 -21.59 25.92
CA ILE A 52 6.36 -20.49 25.25
C ILE A 52 5.87 -19.48 26.30
N VAL A 53 6.11 -18.20 26.05
CA VAL A 53 5.65 -17.12 26.91
C VAL A 53 4.14 -16.92 26.72
N PHE A 54 3.44 -16.76 27.84
CA PHE A 54 2.00 -16.53 27.85
C PHE A 54 1.64 -15.63 29.04
N ASN A 55 1.69 -14.32 28.84
CA ASN A 55 1.30 -13.30 29.80
C ASN A 55 0.18 -12.39 29.23
N PRO A 56 -1.10 -12.75 29.42
CA PRO A 56 -2.22 -11.96 28.90
C PRO A 56 -2.43 -10.63 29.66
N LEU A 57 -1.73 -10.40 30.76
CA LEU A 57 -1.84 -9.20 31.60
C LEU A 57 -0.65 -8.25 31.43
N GLU A 58 0.26 -8.54 30.49
CA GLU A 58 1.36 -7.63 30.15
C GLU A 58 0.78 -6.30 29.60
N ILE A 59 1.39 -5.20 30.02
CA ILE A 59 1.00 -3.82 29.65
C ILE A 59 2.20 -3.22 28.91
N PRO A 60 2.00 -2.49 27.79
CA PRO A 60 0.71 -2.07 27.23
C PRO A 60 0.02 -3.09 26.32
N VAL A 61 0.75 -4.11 25.84
CA VAL A 61 0.25 -5.15 24.93
C VAL A 61 0.52 -6.53 25.52
N PRO A 62 -0.48 -7.44 25.55
CA PRO A 62 -0.30 -8.82 26.04
C PRO A 62 0.88 -9.54 25.37
N ASP A 63 1.65 -10.28 26.17
CA ASP A 63 2.78 -11.08 25.68
C ASP A 63 2.37 -12.56 25.56
N ILE A 64 1.58 -12.84 24.54
CA ILE A 64 1.09 -14.18 24.17
C ILE A 64 1.46 -14.44 22.70
N PRO A 65 1.47 -15.71 22.23
CA PRO A 65 1.62 -15.98 20.81
C PRO A 65 0.57 -15.19 20.03
N PHE A 66 1.01 -14.38 19.07
CA PHE A 66 0.19 -13.39 18.38
C PHE A 66 0.34 -13.57 16.86
N PRO A 67 -0.74 -13.50 16.06
CA PRO A 67 -2.15 -13.31 16.44
C PRO A 67 -2.76 -14.50 17.23
N ASN A 68 -3.86 -14.24 17.95
CA ASN A 68 -4.54 -15.21 18.81
C ASN A 68 -6.04 -14.95 18.96
N ASP A 69 -6.89 -15.97 18.78
CA ASP A 69 -8.34 -15.87 19.02
C ASP A 69 -8.70 -15.50 20.47
N LEU A 70 -7.79 -15.69 21.44
CA LEU A 70 -8.01 -15.24 22.83
C LEU A 70 -8.03 -13.71 22.96
N SER A 71 -7.51 -12.99 21.98
CA SER A 71 -7.57 -11.53 21.88
C SER A 71 -8.82 -11.04 21.15
N LEU A 72 -9.73 -11.95 20.76
CA LEU A 72 -10.99 -11.65 20.09
C LEU A 72 -12.19 -11.88 21.02
N ARG A 73 -13.24 -11.11 20.82
CA ARG A 73 -14.58 -11.32 21.39
C ARG A 73 -15.53 -11.83 20.30
N ASN A 74 -16.65 -12.42 20.71
CA ASN A 74 -17.75 -12.64 19.78
C ASN A 74 -18.39 -11.29 19.40
N ALA A 75 -18.77 -11.16 18.14
CA ALA A 75 -19.46 -9.99 17.59
C ALA A 75 -20.41 -10.48 16.50
N ASP A 76 -21.71 -10.22 16.64
CA ASP A 76 -22.70 -10.71 15.66
C ASP A 76 -22.83 -9.77 14.43
N ASP A 77 -22.17 -8.63 14.49
CA ASP A 77 -22.18 -7.53 13.51
C ASP A 77 -20.90 -7.49 12.66
N THR A 78 -20.20 -8.63 12.52
CA THR A 78 -18.97 -8.76 11.73
C THR A 78 -19.00 -10.00 10.83
N ASP A 79 -18.24 -9.97 9.72
CA ASP A 79 -18.19 -11.06 8.72
C ASP A 79 -17.77 -12.41 9.31
N THR A 80 -16.83 -12.41 10.26
CA THR A 80 -16.29 -13.64 10.88
C THR A 80 -17.01 -14.06 12.17
N GLY A 81 -17.97 -13.24 12.65
CA GLY A 81 -18.56 -13.41 13.98
C GLY A 81 -17.61 -13.06 15.14
N ARG A 82 -16.47 -12.42 14.85
CA ARG A 82 -15.44 -12.01 15.82
C ARG A 82 -15.15 -10.52 15.69
N ALA A 83 -14.68 -9.93 16.78
CA ALA A 83 -14.05 -8.62 16.76
C ALA A 83 -12.85 -8.60 17.71
N TRP A 84 -11.88 -7.72 17.47
CA TRP A 84 -10.79 -7.53 18.42
C TRP A 84 -11.30 -7.03 19.78
N ASN A 85 -10.51 -7.33 20.82
CA ASN A 85 -10.81 -6.96 22.19
C ASN A 85 -9.55 -6.39 22.87
N VAL A 86 -9.20 -5.15 22.52
CA VAL A 86 -8.05 -4.41 23.05
C VAL A 86 -8.49 -3.36 24.08
N SER A 87 -7.69 -3.18 25.14
CA SER A 87 -7.96 -2.20 26.21
C SER A 87 -7.89 -0.77 25.69
N LEU A 88 -8.87 0.07 26.09
CA LEU A 88 -8.91 1.49 25.74
C LEU A 88 -8.16 2.40 26.75
N GLU A 89 -7.71 1.87 27.88
CA GLU A 89 -6.98 2.63 28.90
C GLU A 89 -5.54 2.86 28.44
N GLN A 90 -5.21 4.05 27.93
CA GLN A 90 -3.90 4.38 27.37
C GLN A 90 -3.40 5.78 27.83
N PRO A 91 -2.07 6.05 27.77
CA PRO A 91 -1.50 7.34 28.16
C PRO A 91 -1.98 8.52 27.29
N SER A 92 -2.09 8.32 25.97
CA SER A 92 -2.54 9.36 25.02
C SER A 92 -3.94 9.15 24.43
N ALA A 93 -4.53 10.24 23.92
CA ALA A 93 -5.77 10.21 23.16
C ALA A 93 -5.59 9.53 21.79
N HIS A 94 -4.43 9.71 21.16
CA HIS A 94 -3.98 9.07 19.93
C HIS A 94 -4.07 7.56 20.06
N ARG A 95 -3.42 7.00 21.07
CA ARG A 95 -3.39 5.56 21.28
C ARG A 95 -4.75 4.99 21.64
N SER A 96 -5.51 5.72 22.47
CA SER A 96 -6.90 5.39 22.78
C SER A 96 -7.78 5.35 21.51
N ARG A 97 -7.55 6.25 20.56
CA ARG A 97 -8.29 6.34 19.28
C ARG A 97 -7.96 5.19 18.34
N ILE A 98 -6.68 4.92 18.08
CA ILE A 98 -6.26 3.79 17.24
C ILE A 98 -6.83 2.48 17.80
N ARG A 99 -6.79 2.29 19.13
CA ARG A 99 -7.37 1.10 19.77
C ARG A 99 -8.90 1.00 19.67
N ARG A 100 -9.63 2.12 19.63
CA ARG A 100 -11.08 2.08 19.33
C ARG A 100 -11.34 1.54 17.93
N LYS A 101 -10.56 1.96 16.93
CA LYS A 101 -10.66 1.44 15.57
C LYS A 101 -10.20 -0.02 15.49
N LEU A 102 -9.13 -0.41 16.20
CA LEU A 102 -8.74 -1.82 16.27
C LEU A 102 -9.90 -2.71 16.76
N ASN A 103 -10.70 -2.24 17.72
CA ASN A 103 -11.87 -2.98 18.23
C ASN A 103 -13.04 -3.12 17.23
N THR A 104 -12.99 -2.48 16.06
CA THR A 104 -13.94 -2.70 14.95
C THR A 104 -13.47 -3.76 13.96
N LEU A 105 -12.20 -4.17 14.04
CA LEU A 105 -11.65 -5.19 13.16
C LEU A 105 -12.28 -6.56 13.43
N ASP A 106 -12.74 -7.19 12.36
CA ASP A 106 -13.43 -8.48 12.30
C ASP A 106 -12.48 -9.70 12.29
N GLY A 107 -11.18 -9.51 12.45
CA GLY A 107 -10.21 -10.60 12.35
C GLY A 107 -8.80 -10.09 12.15
N PHE A 108 -7.84 -11.02 12.12
CA PHE A 108 -6.44 -10.71 11.89
C PHE A 108 -6.13 -10.66 10.39
N GLY A 109 -5.10 -9.89 10.03
CA GLY A 109 -4.58 -9.86 8.66
C GLY A 109 -4.14 -11.25 8.15
N PRO A 110 -4.44 -11.64 6.89
CA PRO A 110 -4.08 -12.94 6.34
C PRO A 110 -2.60 -13.11 5.97
N TYR A 111 -1.83 -12.02 5.87
CA TYR A 111 -0.42 -12.04 5.47
C TYR A 111 0.54 -11.58 6.59
N ALA A 112 -0.03 -11.02 7.66
CA ALA A 112 0.71 -10.57 8.82
C ALA A 112 1.59 -11.67 9.48
N PRO A 113 2.78 -11.29 10.01
CA PRO A 113 3.66 -12.21 10.70
C PRO A 113 3.06 -12.76 12.01
N ILE A 114 3.46 -13.97 12.36
CA ILE A 114 3.10 -14.66 13.59
C ILE A 114 4.31 -14.62 14.54
N PHE A 115 4.12 -14.09 15.74
CA PHE A 115 5.14 -13.96 16.78
C PHE A 115 4.91 -14.97 17.90
N VAL A 116 5.98 -15.67 18.29
CA VAL A 116 5.96 -16.57 19.44
C VAL A 116 7.26 -16.46 20.22
N SER A 117 7.15 -15.98 21.46
CA SER A 117 8.28 -15.78 22.37
C SER A 117 8.50 -16.97 23.30
N PHE A 118 9.74 -17.17 23.72
CA PHE A 118 10.15 -18.28 24.59
C PHE A 118 10.94 -17.77 25.82
N ASP A 119 10.85 -18.48 26.95
CA ASP A 119 11.60 -18.14 28.18
C ASP A 119 13.10 -18.53 28.12
N GLY A 120 13.61 -18.84 26.92
CA GLY A 120 15.00 -19.17 26.64
C GLY A 120 15.26 -19.37 25.14
N PRO A 121 16.54 -19.44 24.72
CA PRO A 121 16.89 -19.42 23.31
C PRO A 121 16.59 -20.73 22.59
N LEU A 122 16.21 -20.62 21.31
CA LEU A 122 15.95 -21.75 20.43
C LEU A 122 17.19 -22.25 19.69
N ASP A 123 17.17 -23.51 19.28
CA ASP A 123 18.03 -24.03 18.23
C ASP A 123 17.34 -23.81 16.87
N LEU A 124 17.69 -22.72 16.18
CA LEU A 124 17.01 -22.32 14.95
C LEU A 124 17.14 -23.34 13.80
N ALA A 125 18.13 -24.23 13.84
CA ALA A 125 18.25 -25.31 12.84
C ALA A 125 17.08 -26.32 12.93
N THR A 126 16.37 -26.33 14.05
CA THR A 126 15.20 -27.19 14.29
C THR A 126 13.87 -26.52 13.96
N VAL A 127 13.89 -25.23 13.60
CA VAL A 127 12.70 -24.48 13.17
C VAL A 127 12.52 -24.67 11.67
N THR A 128 11.58 -25.53 11.28
CA THR A 128 11.33 -25.91 9.90
C THR A 128 9.83 -25.96 9.63
N GLU A 129 9.42 -26.10 8.38
CA GLU A 129 8.01 -26.23 8.01
C GLU A 129 7.38 -27.57 8.44
N GLN A 130 8.19 -28.51 8.93
CA GLN A 130 7.71 -29.72 9.59
C GLN A 130 7.47 -29.47 11.08
N SER A 131 8.28 -28.63 11.72
CA SER A 131 8.23 -28.40 13.16
C SER A 131 7.32 -27.24 13.57
N VAL A 132 7.04 -26.31 12.65
CA VAL A 132 6.08 -25.20 12.77
C VAL A 132 5.08 -25.30 11.62
N VAL A 133 3.80 -25.50 11.95
CA VAL A 133 2.73 -25.69 10.96
C VAL A 133 1.61 -24.68 11.20
N VAL A 134 1.18 -24.00 10.13
CA VAL A 134 -0.05 -23.22 10.09
C VAL A 134 -1.01 -23.90 9.12
N VAL A 135 -2.22 -24.23 9.58
CA VAL A 135 -3.19 -25.00 8.79
C VAL A 135 -4.59 -24.39 8.90
N ASN A 136 -5.30 -24.29 7.78
CA ASN A 136 -6.70 -23.87 7.77
C ASN A 136 -7.60 -24.96 8.38
N ILE A 137 -8.46 -24.56 9.32
CA ILE A 137 -9.40 -25.44 10.02
C ILE A 137 -10.84 -24.94 9.94
N GLU A 138 -11.15 -23.98 9.06
CA GLU A 138 -12.49 -23.41 8.95
C GLU A 138 -13.46 -24.42 8.31
N PRO A 139 -14.49 -24.88 9.03
CA PRO A 139 -15.38 -25.92 8.50
C PRO A 139 -16.07 -25.50 7.21
N GLY A 140 -15.93 -26.31 6.16
CA GLY A 140 -16.58 -26.06 4.87
C GLY A 140 -15.85 -25.04 3.98
N HIS A 141 -14.76 -24.42 4.45
CA HIS A 141 -13.96 -23.53 3.64
C HIS A 141 -13.22 -24.33 2.52
N PRO A 142 -13.13 -23.83 1.28
CA PRO A 142 -12.49 -24.54 0.16
C PRO A 142 -11.03 -24.95 0.44
N ARG A 143 -10.33 -24.14 1.24
CA ARG A 143 -8.94 -24.36 1.67
C ARG A 143 -8.79 -25.17 2.97
N TYR A 144 -9.83 -25.84 3.47
CA TYR A 144 -9.72 -26.65 4.70
C TYR A 144 -8.59 -27.69 4.61
N GLY A 145 -7.73 -27.74 5.62
CA GLY A 145 -6.56 -28.64 5.65
C GLY A 145 -5.36 -28.17 4.85
N GLU A 146 -5.45 -27.04 4.16
CA GLU A 146 -4.29 -26.44 3.50
C GLU A 146 -3.26 -25.97 4.53
N ARG A 147 -2.01 -26.39 4.34
CA ARG A 147 -0.86 -25.93 5.12
C ARG A 147 -0.22 -24.73 4.44
N ALA A 148 -0.02 -23.66 5.18
CA ALA A 148 0.64 -22.48 4.64
C ALA A 148 2.15 -22.73 4.45
N PRO A 149 2.74 -22.34 3.30
CA PRO A 149 4.19 -22.25 3.17
C PRO A 149 4.71 -21.09 4.03
N LEU A 150 5.81 -21.32 4.76
CA LEU A 150 6.33 -20.37 5.75
C LEU A 150 7.78 -20.01 5.43
N ASP A 151 8.12 -18.73 5.56
CA ASP A 151 9.50 -18.31 5.65
C ASP A 151 9.98 -18.45 7.10
N LEU A 152 10.96 -19.33 7.27
CA LEU A 152 11.63 -19.65 8.53
C LEU A 152 13.14 -19.47 8.37
N GLY A 153 13.53 -18.41 7.65
CA GLY A 153 14.92 -18.05 7.39
C GLY A 153 15.46 -18.49 6.03
N LYS A 154 14.57 -18.67 5.06
CA LYS A 154 14.93 -18.98 3.67
C LYS A 154 15.19 -17.73 2.83
N GLY A 155 14.81 -16.54 3.32
CA GLY A 155 15.15 -15.27 2.69
C GLY A 155 14.08 -14.72 1.73
N TYR A 156 12.82 -15.14 1.90
CA TYR A 156 11.68 -14.57 1.16
C TYR A 156 11.35 -13.15 1.65
N PHE A 157 11.69 -12.84 2.89
CA PHE A 157 11.45 -11.55 3.51
C PHE A 157 12.74 -10.91 4.06
N PRO A 158 13.69 -10.52 3.19
CA PRO A 158 14.91 -9.89 3.65
C PRO A 158 14.61 -8.55 4.32
N LEU A 159 15.30 -8.22 5.41
CA LEU A 159 15.13 -6.96 6.16
C LEU A 159 15.92 -5.77 5.59
N VAL A 160 16.80 -6.01 4.62
CA VAL A 160 17.74 -5.00 4.11
C VAL A 160 16.98 -3.81 3.53
N ALA A 161 17.29 -2.62 4.04
CA ALA A 161 16.79 -1.31 3.64
C ALA A 161 17.96 -0.34 3.63
N ARG A 162 18.37 0.18 2.47
CA ARG A 162 19.50 1.12 2.38
C ARG A 162 19.09 2.43 1.72
N PRO A 163 19.53 3.59 2.26
CA PRO A 163 20.15 3.83 3.59
C PRO A 163 19.11 3.88 4.74
N GLY A 164 19.51 3.62 5.99
CA GLY A 164 18.61 3.20 7.07
C GLY A 164 18.09 4.23 8.11
N GLY A 165 18.47 5.51 8.04
CA GLY A 165 18.05 6.54 9.02
C GLY A 165 17.00 7.54 8.49
N PHE A 166 16.06 7.94 9.35
CA PHE A 166 14.95 8.88 9.01
C PHE A 166 15.22 10.33 9.42
N PHE A 167 15.83 10.54 10.58
CA PHE A 167 16.07 11.87 11.15
C PHE A 167 17.56 12.09 11.45
N GLY A 168 17.94 13.35 11.67
CA GLY A 168 19.30 13.68 12.08
C GLY A 168 19.66 13.03 13.42
N GLN A 169 20.92 12.61 13.57
CA GLN A 169 21.44 12.03 14.82
C GLN A 169 20.68 10.77 15.29
N ASP A 170 20.09 9.99 14.37
CA ASP A 170 19.55 8.66 14.68
C ASP A 170 20.69 7.75 15.19
N PRO A 171 20.59 7.19 16.43
CA PRO A 171 21.65 6.38 17.01
C PRO A 171 21.91 5.05 16.28
N ASN A 172 21.00 4.65 15.40
CA ASN A 172 21.10 3.42 14.62
C ASN A 172 21.32 3.70 13.12
N ASP A 173 21.60 4.93 12.68
CA ASP A 173 21.66 5.33 11.26
C ASP A 173 22.55 4.46 10.35
N ASP A 174 23.53 3.77 10.92
CA ASP A 174 24.44 2.85 10.24
C ASP A 174 23.90 1.41 10.06
N LEU A 175 22.77 1.07 10.69
CA LEU A 175 22.06 -0.19 10.44
C LEU A 175 21.27 -0.10 9.14
N ASP A 176 21.49 -1.06 8.24
CA ASP A 176 20.78 -1.19 6.96
C ASP A 176 19.44 -1.93 7.08
N GLN A 177 18.74 -1.76 8.20
CA GLN A 177 17.38 -2.28 8.44
C GLN A 177 16.72 -1.56 9.63
N LEU A 178 15.38 -1.61 9.71
CA LEU A 178 14.60 -0.88 10.72
C LEU A 178 14.08 -1.73 11.89
N MET A 179 14.13 -3.06 11.76
CA MET A 179 13.40 -3.99 12.64
C MET A 179 14.20 -4.47 13.85
N LEU A 180 15.40 -5.03 13.66
CA LEU A 180 16.15 -5.78 14.69
C LEU A 180 17.35 -4.96 15.23
N PRO A 181 17.78 -5.12 16.48
CA PRO A 181 18.91 -4.34 17.02
C PRO A 181 20.27 -4.85 16.50
N ARG A 182 21.31 -4.01 16.62
CA ARG A 182 22.68 -4.33 16.19
C ARG A 182 23.21 -5.62 16.81
N ASP A 183 22.84 -5.91 18.04
CA ASP A 183 23.27 -7.06 18.83
C ASP A 183 22.39 -8.30 18.63
N ASN A 184 21.52 -8.33 17.61
CA ASN A 184 20.74 -9.50 17.21
C ASN A 184 21.61 -10.58 16.52
N LEU A 185 22.74 -10.93 17.14
CA LEU A 185 23.72 -11.89 16.64
C LEU A 185 23.60 -13.23 17.38
N LEU A 186 23.53 -14.32 16.62
CA LEU A 186 23.60 -15.68 17.14
C LEU A 186 25.00 -16.27 16.97
N PRO A 187 25.64 -16.74 18.06
CA PRO A 187 26.91 -17.44 17.97
C PRO A 187 26.78 -18.74 17.18
N MET A 188 27.48 -18.85 16.05
CA MET A 188 27.48 -20.05 15.21
C MET A 188 28.74 -20.90 15.37
N PRO A 189 28.65 -22.23 15.19
CA PRO A 189 29.83 -23.09 15.08
C PRO A 189 30.74 -22.62 13.93
N GLY A 190 31.99 -22.26 14.24
CA GLY A 190 32.95 -21.73 13.25
C GLY A 190 33.27 -20.24 13.38
N GLY A 191 32.66 -19.52 14.33
CA GLY A 191 33.11 -18.19 14.78
C GLY A 191 32.69 -17.00 13.92
N LYS A 192 31.77 -17.18 12.95
CA LYS A 192 31.05 -16.09 12.30
C LYS A 192 29.63 -16.07 12.84
N ASP A 193 29.31 -15.08 13.66
CA ASP A 193 27.95 -14.92 14.17
C ASP A 193 26.97 -14.71 13.01
N ALA A 194 25.78 -15.30 13.11
CA ALA A 194 24.70 -15.11 12.15
C ALA A 194 23.72 -14.05 12.65
N PHE A 195 23.21 -13.21 11.76
CA PHE A 195 22.13 -12.27 12.07
C PHE A 195 20.80 -12.88 11.59
N PRO A 196 20.03 -13.57 12.47
CA PRO A 196 18.77 -14.16 12.06
C PRO A 196 17.71 -13.08 11.84
N GLU A 197 17.19 -12.98 10.62
CA GLU A 197 16.15 -12.00 10.25
C GLU A 197 14.73 -12.44 10.68
N TRP A 198 14.57 -13.71 11.08
CA TRP A 198 13.30 -14.34 11.51
C TRP A 198 13.26 -14.65 13.01
N TYR A 199 14.21 -14.16 13.79
CA TYR A 199 14.30 -14.42 15.22
C TYR A 199 14.92 -13.24 15.98
N GLU A 200 14.23 -12.77 17.00
CA GLU A 200 14.70 -11.73 17.90
C GLU A 200 15.42 -12.36 19.09
N VAL A 201 16.73 -12.14 19.19
CA VAL A 201 17.61 -12.75 20.18
C VAL A 201 17.30 -12.23 21.59
N GLU A 202 17.04 -10.93 21.74
CA GLU A 202 16.79 -10.27 23.04
C GLU A 202 15.61 -10.89 23.79
N THR A 203 14.47 -11.06 23.09
CA THR A 203 13.22 -11.55 23.67
C THR A 203 12.96 -13.03 23.36
N HIS A 204 13.88 -13.70 22.67
CA HIS A 204 13.74 -15.06 22.15
C HIS A 204 12.43 -15.25 21.38
N THR A 205 12.13 -14.31 20.47
CA THR A 205 10.87 -14.30 19.71
C THR A 205 11.10 -14.82 18.30
N LEU A 206 10.41 -15.91 17.96
CA LEU A 206 10.34 -16.41 16.59
C LEU A 206 9.32 -15.60 15.80
N ILE A 207 9.71 -15.16 14.60
CA ILE A 207 8.89 -14.42 13.65
C ILE A 207 8.61 -15.36 12.46
N VAL A 208 7.39 -15.87 12.38
CA VAL A 208 6.95 -16.81 11.34
C VAL A 208 6.16 -16.04 10.29
N ARG A 209 6.56 -16.11 9.02
CA ARG A 209 5.90 -15.36 7.94
C ARG A 209 5.24 -16.28 6.92
N PRO A 210 3.93 -16.16 6.65
CA PRO A 210 3.31 -16.81 5.50
C PRO A 210 3.95 -16.30 4.19
N ILE A 211 4.37 -17.20 3.30
CA ILE A 211 4.90 -16.81 1.97
C ILE A 211 3.76 -16.42 1.02
N VAL A 212 2.58 -17.03 1.20
CA VAL A 212 1.34 -16.66 0.52
C VAL A 212 0.27 -16.32 1.56
N PRO A 213 -0.69 -15.43 1.23
CA PRO A 213 -1.78 -15.12 2.14
C PRO A 213 -2.54 -16.36 2.60
N LEU A 214 -2.83 -16.39 3.89
CA LEU A 214 -3.75 -17.35 4.46
C LEU A 214 -5.16 -17.15 3.89
N ALA A 215 -6.00 -18.17 3.99
CA ALA A 215 -7.40 -18.05 3.61
C ALA A 215 -8.05 -16.88 4.36
N ALA A 216 -8.73 -15.97 3.65
CA ALA A 216 -9.49 -14.88 4.27
C ALA A 216 -10.74 -15.44 4.98
N GLY A 217 -11.21 -14.73 6.02
CA GLY A 217 -12.42 -15.09 6.77
C GLY A 217 -12.40 -16.47 7.44
N ALA A 218 -11.22 -17.05 7.69
CA ALA A 218 -11.08 -18.44 8.10
C ALA A 218 -10.28 -18.58 9.40
N ARG A 219 -10.62 -19.60 10.21
CA ARG A 219 -9.78 -19.99 11.35
C ARG A 219 -8.59 -20.85 10.90
N HIS A 220 -7.42 -20.53 11.44
CA HIS A 220 -6.19 -21.31 11.31
C HIS A 220 -5.72 -21.82 12.66
N ALA A 221 -5.11 -23.00 12.66
CA ALA A 221 -4.36 -23.52 13.79
C ALA A 221 -2.86 -23.33 13.55
N VAL A 222 -2.16 -22.81 14.55
CA VAL A 222 -0.70 -22.79 14.61
C VAL A 222 -0.24 -23.87 15.56
N LEU A 223 0.64 -24.75 15.08
CA LEU A 223 1.08 -25.96 15.75
C LEU A 223 2.61 -25.94 15.84
N ILE A 224 3.12 -25.87 17.08
CA ILE A 224 4.53 -26.00 17.40
C ILE A 224 4.76 -27.42 17.90
N THR A 225 5.53 -28.19 17.14
CA THR A 225 5.86 -29.58 17.49
C THR A 225 6.98 -29.65 18.53
N LYS A 226 7.19 -30.85 19.08
CA LYS A 226 8.33 -31.17 19.95
C LYS A 226 9.68 -31.16 19.21
N ASP A 227 9.66 -31.10 17.88
CA ASP A 227 10.88 -31.01 17.08
C ASP A 227 11.47 -29.60 17.12
N VAL A 228 10.71 -28.58 17.53
CA VAL A 228 11.30 -27.28 17.88
C VAL A 228 12.05 -27.44 19.18
N MET A 229 13.37 -27.35 19.11
CA MET A 229 14.28 -27.52 20.24
C MET A 229 14.78 -26.17 20.73
N GLY A 230 15.12 -26.11 22.02
CA GLY A 230 15.81 -24.96 22.57
C GLY A 230 16.73 -25.32 23.71
N LEU A 231 17.55 -24.34 24.07
CA LEU A 231 18.57 -24.47 25.10
C LEU A 231 17.97 -24.16 26.46
N ARG A 232 18.20 -25.08 27.39
CA ARG A 232 17.95 -24.87 28.81
C ARG A 232 19.26 -25.02 29.57
N ARG A 233 19.49 -24.16 30.55
CA ARG A 233 20.59 -24.32 31.50
C ARG A 233 20.13 -25.11 32.71
N GLU A 234 20.78 -26.23 32.99
CA GLU A 234 20.55 -27.04 34.19
C GLU A 234 21.91 -27.30 34.86
N GLN A 235 22.05 -26.91 36.14
CA GLN A 235 23.30 -27.03 36.90
C GLN A 235 24.55 -26.42 36.23
N GLY A 236 24.36 -25.45 35.33
CA GLY A 236 25.44 -24.79 34.58
C GLY A 236 25.75 -25.41 33.22
N GLU A 237 25.19 -26.58 32.90
CA GLU A 237 25.31 -27.21 31.57
C GLU A 237 24.13 -26.82 30.67
N ALA A 238 24.41 -26.60 29.39
CA ALA A 238 23.39 -26.34 28.38
C ALA A 238 22.88 -27.67 27.81
N VAL A 239 21.57 -27.91 27.95
CA VAL A 239 20.89 -29.09 27.42
C VAL A 239 19.90 -28.63 26.36
N VAL A 240 19.97 -29.24 25.18
CA VAL A 240 18.99 -29.05 24.10
C VAL A 240 17.81 -29.98 24.34
N ALA A 241 16.60 -29.43 24.39
CA ALA A 241 15.38 -30.20 24.64
C ALA A 241 14.17 -29.55 23.93
N PRO A 242 13.08 -30.31 23.70
CA PRO A 242 11.86 -29.80 23.06
C PRO A 242 11.30 -28.58 23.79
N VAL A 243 10.78 -27.61 23.07
CA VAL A 243 10.02 -26.51 23.69
C VAL A 243 8.77 -27.03 24.41
N ARG A 244 8.29 -26.30 25.41
CA ARG A 244 7.14 -26.74 26.24
C ARG A 244 6.00 -25.74 26.28
N SER A 245 4.79 -26.27 26.44
CA SER A 245 3.58 -25.50 26.69
C SER A 245 3.67 -24.66 27.98
N PRO A 246 3.03 -23.47 28.03
CA PRO A 246 2.85 -22.71 29.27
C PRO A 246 1.86 -23.37 30.25
N PHE A 247 1.10 -24.37 29.81
CA PHE A 247 0.06 -25.05 30.60
C PHE A 247 0.38 -26.53 30.84
N GLU A 248 -0.39 -27.20 31.71
CA GLU A 248 -0.37 -28.68 31.81
C GLU A 248 -0.90 -29.38 30.55
N TYR A 249 -1.49 -28.64 29.63
CA TYR A 249 -2.05 -29.09 28.36
C TYR A 249 -1.34 -28.42 27.19
N LYS A 250 -1.39 -29.02 26.01
CA LYS A 250 -0.73 -28.54 24.79
C LYS A 250 -1.45 -27.38 24.10
N ALA A 251 -2.49 -26.82 24.71
CA ALA A 251 -3.23 -25.66 24.23
C ALA A 251 -3.96 -24.99 25.40
N HIS A 252 -4.38 -23.73 25.22
CA HIS A 252 -5.32 -23.10 26.13
C HIS A 252 -6.66 -23.85 26.12
N ALA A 253 -7.37 -23.89 27.26
CA ALA A 253 -8.60 -24.65 27.41
C ALA A 253 -9.69 -24.24 26.39
N ALA A 254 -9.81 -22.93 26.13
CA ALA A 254 -10.79 -22.39 25.18
C ALA A 254 -10.51 -22.78 23.71
N GLN A 255 -9.27 -23.14 23.38
CA GLN A 255 -8.84 -23.45 22.01
C GLN A 255 -8.56 -24.94 21.78
N SER A 256 -8.55 -25.76 22.85
CA SER A 256 -8.14 -27.16 22.79
C SER A 256 -8.90 -28.01 21.78
N ARG A 257 -10.20 -27.73 21.55
CA ARG A 257 -10.99 -28.43 20.53
C ARG A 257 -10.49 -28.14 19.11
N PHE A 258 -10.14 -26.89 18.84
CA PHE A 258 -9.73 -26.42 17.53
C PHE A 258 -8.28 -26.81 17.23
N VAL A 259 -7.42 -26.85 18.25
CA VAL A 259 -6.06 -27.37 18.10
C VAL A 259 -6.09 -28.87 17.77
N ARG A 260 -7.00 -29.66 18.34
CA ARG A 260 -7.20 -31.07 17.93
C ARG A 260 -7.69 -31.19 16.49
N GLU A 261 -8.55 -30.29 16.05
CA GLU A 261 -8.96 -30.23 14.64
C GLU A 261 -7.78 -29.86 13.73
N GLY A 262 -6.94 -28.91 14.14
CA GLY A 262 -5.70 -28.55 13.46
C GLY A 262 -4.73 -29.73 13.34
N LEU A 263 -4.54 -30.51 14.39
CA LEU A 263 -3.75 -31.74 14.34
C LEU A 263 -4.30 -32.73 13.30
N LYS A 264 -5.61 -32.94 13.29
CA LYS A 264 -6.27 -33.81 12.31
C LYS A 264 -6.12 -33.27 10.88
N ALA A 265 -6.36 -31.99 10.67
CA ALA A 265 -6.27 -31.31 9.38
C ALA A 265 -4.82 -31.33 8.84
N ALA A 266 -3.84 -31.14 9.73
CA ALA A 266 -2.44 -31.27 9.42
C ALA A 266 -2.00 -32.74 9.30
N GLY A 267 -2.74 -33.73 9.78
CA GLY A 267 -2.27 -35.12 9.83
C GLY A 267 -1.09 -35.34 10.79
N LEU A 268 -1.08 -34.61 11.92
CA LEU A 268 -0.10 -34.74 13.01
C LEU A 268 -0.72 -35.49 14.19
N ASP A 269 0.10 -36.32 14.85
CA ASP A 269 -0.28 -36.98 16.09
C ASP A 269 -0.18 -36.01 17.28
N ALA A 270 -1.11 -36.12 18.24
CA ALA A 270 -1.09 -35.28 19.43
C ALA A 270 0.23 -35.40 20.21
N HIS A 271 0.90 -36.57 20.19
CA HIS A 271 2.20 -36.80 20.81
C HIS A 271 3.34 -35.98 20.19
N GLU A 272 3.22 -35.57 18.94
CA GLU A 272 4.20 -34.72 18.25
C GLU A 272 4.08 -33.24 18.67
N LEU A 273 2.91 -32.83 19.18
CA LEU A 273 2.65 -31.44 19.56
C LEU A 273 3.33 -31.04 20.89
N ALA A 274 4.03 -29.90 20.89
CA ALA A 274 4.46 -29.21 22.09
C ALA A 274 3.42 -28.19 22.55
N PHE A 275 2.94 -27.35 21.64
CA PHE A 275 1.90 -26.35 21.89
C PHE A 275 1.16 -25.95 20.61
N GLY A 276 -0.12 -25.64 20.71
CA GLY A 276 -0.88 -25.04 19.61
C GLY A 276 -1.92 -24.03 20.08
N TRP A 277 -2.28 -23.12 19.17
CA TRP A 277 -3.34 -22.14 19.33
C TRP A 277 -4.04 -21.88 17.99
N THR A 278 -5.04 -21.00 18.00
CA THR A 278 -5.75 -20.61 16.79
C THR A 278 -5.85 -19.10 16.67
N TYR A 279 -6.01 -18.62 15.44
CA TYR A 279 -6.48 -17.29 15.16
C TYR A 279 -7.36 -17.28 13.90
N THR A 280 -8.23 -16.28 13.80
CA THR A 280 -9.19 -16.13 12.69
C THR A 280 -8.79 -14.93 11.84
N THR A 281 -8.59 -15.14 10.54
CA THR A 281 -8.31 -14.06 9.59
C THR A 281 -9.57 -13.28 9.22
N ALA A 282 -9.40 -12.01 8.89
CA ALA A 282 -10.47 -11.14 8.40
C ALA A 282 -10.92 -11.53 6.98
N ASP A 283 -12.16 -11.22 6.61
CA ASP A 283 -12.58 -11.24 5.21
C ASP A 283 -12.28 -9.87 4.59
N VAL A 284 -11.13 -9.76 3.93
CA VAL A 284 -10.66 -8.48 3.38
C VAL A 284 -11.46 -8.01 2.17
N ALA A 285 -12.17 -8.90 1.48
CA ALA A 285 -12.93 -8.57 0.27
C ALA A 285 -14.38 -8.18 0.58
N ALA A 286 -14.99 -8.77 1.61
CA ALA A 286 -16.40 -8.57 1.93
C ALA A 286 -16.85 -7.10 2.02
N PRO A 287 -16.11 -6.17 2.69
CA PRO A 287 -16.51 -4.77 2.74
C PRO A 287 -16.54 -4.11 1.35
N LEU A 288 -15.52 -4.36 0.52
CA LEU A 288 -15.40 -3.77 -0.82
C LEU A 288 -16.44 -4.36 -1.79
N LEU A 289 -16.77 -5.65 -1.67
CA LEU A 289 -17.84 -6.27 -2.43
C LEU A 289 -19.22 -5.67 -2.08
N ALA A 290 -19.49 -5.45 -0.78
CA ALA A 290 -20.73 -4.82 -0.36
C ALA A 290 -20.83 -3.35 -0.84
N ILE A 291 -19.72 -2.61 -0.86
CA ILE A 291 -19.68 -1.27 -1.44
C ILE A 291 -19.97 -1.33 -2.93
N ARG A 292 -19.35 -2.26 -3.65
CA ARG A 292 -19.61 -2.46 -5.08
C ARG A 292 -21.08 -2.73 -5.35
N GLU A 293 -21.71 -3.66 -4.62
CA GLU A 293 -23.16 -3.90 -4.72
C GLU A 293 -23.95 -2.61 -4.49
N GLY A 294 -23.56 -1.82 -3.48
CA GLY A 294 -24.16 -0.53 -3.19
C GLY A 294 -24.05 0.49 -4.32
N ILE A 295 -22.92 0.54 -5.04
CA ILE A 295 -22.72 1.36 -6.25
C ILE A 295 -23.73 0.97 -7.34
N TYR A 296 -24.17 -0.28 -7.40
CA TYR A 296 -25.19 -0.73 -8.35
C TYR A 296 -26.62 -0.71 -7.78
N GLY A 297 -26.84 -0.12 -6.60
CA GLY A 297 -28.15 -0.03 -5.96
C GLY A 297 -28.62 -1.34 -5.31
N GLU A 298 -27.68 -2.24 -5.00
CA GLU A 298 -27.94 -3.57 -4.45
C GLU A 298 -27.39 -3.72 -3.02
N GLY A 299 -27.78 -4.81 -2.35
CA GLY A 299 -27.27 -5.16 -1.03
C GLY A 299 -27.66 -4.18 0.09
N THR A 300 -26.99 -4.31 1.24
CA THR A 300 -27.20 -3.45 2.42
C THR A 300 -26.79 -1.99 2.17
N LEU A 301 -25.89 -1.77 1.20
CA LEU A 301 -25.34 -0.48 0.85
C LEU A 301 -26.00 0.17 -0.38
N ALA A 302 -27.17 -0.31 -0.80
CA ALA A 302 -27.90 0.20 -1.98
C ALA A 302 -28.08 1.73 -2.04
N ARG A 303 -28.08 2.42 -0.89
CA ARG A 303 -28.16 3.90 -0.85
C ARG A 303 -26.92 4.62 -1.40
N ILE A 304 -25.82 3.93 -1.65
CA ILE A 304 -24.64 4.50 -2.31
C ILE A 304 -25.00 4.96 -3.74
N ASP A 305 -25.90 4.24 -4.42
CA ASP A 305 -26.43 4.62 -5.74
C ASP A 305 -27.05 6.03 -5.76
N GLU A 306 -27.55 6.52 -4.63
CA GLU A 306 -28.12 7.86 -4.51
C GLU A 306 -27.05 8.97 -4.44
N GLN A 307 -25.76 8.62 -4.24
CA GLN A 307 -24.67 9.58 -4.08
C GLN A 307 -24.02 9.99 -5.40
N ALA A 308 -24.11 9.18 -6.45
CA ALA A 308 -23.40 9.44 -7.69
C ALA A 308 -24.23 9.05 -8.91
N LYS A 309 -24.17 9.89 -9.95
CA LYS A 309 -24.85 9.62 -11.22
C LYS A 309 -24.11 8.55 -12.02
N ASP A 310 -24.85 7.76 -12.78
CA ASP A 310 -24.32 6.77 -13.73
C ASP A 310 -23.96 7.36 -15.10
N THR A 311 -23.71 8.66 -15.16
CA THR A 311 -23.32 9.39 -16.38
C THR A 311 -22.03 10.17 -16.16
N LEU A 312 -21.36 10.56 -17.25
CA LEU A 312 -20.32 11.58 -17.19
C LEU A 312 -20.91 12.85 -16.53
N LEU A 313 -20.15 13.47 -15.63
CA LEU A 313 -20.57 14.73 -15.00
C LEU A 313 -20.39 15.87 -15.99
N GLU A 314 -19.21 15.92 -16.62
CA GLU A 314 -18.84 16.95 -17.59
C GLU A 314 -17.71 16.47 -18.51
N VAL A 315 -17.66 17.10 -19.70
CA VAL A 315 -16.49 17.15 -20.57
C VAL A 315 -16.05 18.62 -20.63
N ARG A 316 -14.79 18.90 -20.35
CA ARG A 316 -14.30 20.26 -20.13
C ARG A 316 -13.76 20.89 -21.41
N ASP A 317 -14.05 22.19 -21.57
CA ASP A 317 -13.51 23.01 -22.64
C ASP A 317 -12.01 23.20 -22.38
N THR A 318 -11.18 22.84 -23.35
CA THR A 318 -9.72 22.99 -23.28
C THR A 318 -9.29 24.45 -23.49
N GLY A 319 -10.14 25.27 -24.11
CA GLY A 319 -9.81 26.64 -24.50
C GLY A 319 -8.76 26.74 -25.60
N ILE A 320 -8.35 25.63 -26.23
CA ILE A 320 -7.40 25.60 -27.33
C ILE A 320 -8.15 25.63 -28.66
N LEU A 321 -7.77 26.55 -29.55
CA LEU A 321 -8.38 26.77 -30.86
C LEU A 321 -7.31 26.79 -31.96
N HIS A 322 -6.24 26.02 -31.79
CA HIS A 322 -5.07 25.93 -32.68
C HIS A 322 -4.22 24.70 -32.33
N ASP A 323 -4.85 23.53 -32.25
CA ASP A 323 -4.26 22.29 -31.75
C ASP A 323 -3.61 21.39 -32.84
N ALA A 324 -3.27 21.93 -34.00
CA ALA A 324 -2.53 21.19 -35.04
C ALA A 324 -1.28 21.94 -35.51
N ASP A 325 -0.52 21.31 -36.42
CA ASP A 325 0.67 21.89 -37.02
C ASP A 325 0.36 23.20 -37.81
N GLY A 326 0.50 24.35 -37.14
CA GLY A 326 0.28 25.70 -37.66
C GLY A 326 -0.89 26.46 -36.99
N ASP A 327 -1.13 27.72 -37.38
CA ASP A 327 -2.24 28.55 -36.83
C ASP A 327 -3.63 28.12 -37.36
N GLN A 328 -3.78 26.91 -37.89
CA GLN A 328 -5.02 26.44 -38.53
C GLN A 328 -5.93 25.73 -37.51
N PHE A 329 -7.18 26.18 -37.42
CA PHE A 329 -8.24 25.49 -36.67
C PHE A 329 -9.61 25.68 -37.36
N PRO A 330 -10.45 24.64 -37.45
CA PRO A 330 -10.15 23.25 -37.06
C PRO A 330 -9.18 22.58 -38.06
N ALA A 331 -8.41 21.58 -37.61
CA ALA A 331 -7.43 20.89 -38.44
C ALA A 331 -8.03 19.64 -39.12
N ASP A 332 -8.83 18.89 -38.36
CA ASP A 332 -9.81 17.93 -38.84
C ASP A 332 -11.22 18.55 -38.87
N ALA A 333 -12.11 18.10 -39.75
CA ALA A 333 -13.49 18.61 -39.80
C ALA A 333 -14.30 18.34 -38.52
N ARG A 334 -13.84 17.42 -37.66
CA ARG A 334 -14.44 17.08 -36.38
C ARG A 334 -13.88 17.86 -35.19
N ASP A 335 -12.79 18.61 -35.36
CA ASP A 335 -12.18 19.31 -34.23
C ASP A 335 -13.11 20.38 -33.63
N HIS A 336 -13.05 20.47 -32.31
CA HIS A 336 -13.69 21.50 -31.52
C HIS A 336 -12.97 21.62 -30.17
N ARG A 337 -13.22 22.72 -29.46
CA ARG A 337 -12.50 23.10 -28.22
C ARG A 337 -12.56 22.11 -27.04
N PHE A 338 -13.31 21.01 -27.13
CA PHE A 338 -13.46 20.01 -26.05
C PHE A 338 -12.66 18.73 -26.29
N ILE A 339 -12.04 18.60 -27.45
CA ILE A 339 -11.06 17.56 -27.75
C ILE A 339 -9.71 18.23 -28.00
N LEU A 340 -8.62 17.50 -27.76
CA LEU A 340 -7.27 17.99 -27.98
C LEU A 340 -6.50 17.01 -28.85
N GLN A 341 -6.01 17.47 -29.99
CA GLN A 341 -5.19 16.67 -30.88
C GLN A 341 -3.87 16.23 -30.23
N GLY A 342 -3.45 15.00 -30.49
CA GLY A 342 -2.27 14.41 -29.84
C GLY A 342 -0.97 15.15 -30.16
N GLU A 343 -0.80 15.63 -31.39
CA GLU A 343 0.39 16.36 -31.82
C GLU A 343 0.64 17.62 -30.96
N PHE A 344 -0.41 18.39 -30.66
CA PHE A 344 -0.30 19.55 -29.78
C PHE A 344 0.13 19.17 -28.36
N LEU A 345 -0.49 18.13 -27.79
CA LEU A 345 -0.15 17.66 -26.45
C LEU A 345 1.31 17.15 -26.39
N GLY A 346 1.76 16.41 -27.42
CA GLY A 346 3.14 15.93 -27.52
C GLY A 346 4.16 17.08 -27.56
N ASN A 347 3.87 18.12 -28.35
CA ASN A 347 4.69 19.32 -28.42
C ASN A 347 4.73 20.09 -27.09
N LEU A 348 3.58 20.20 -26.40
CA LEU A 348 3.50 20.81 -25.06
C LEU A 348 4.33 20.03 -24.04
N LEU A 349 4.15 18.70 -23.96
CA LEU A 349 4.85 17.84 -23.00
C LEU A 349 6.36 17.78 -23.27
N LYS A 350 6.78 17.68 -24.52
CA LYS A 350 8.19 17.77 -24.92
C LYS A 350 8.85 19.02 -24.38
N LEU A 351 8.13 20.13 -24.35
CA LEU A 351 8.67 21.37 -23.83
C LEU A 351 8.67 21.44 -22.31
N ILE A 352 7.60 20.97 -21.65
CA ILE A 352 7.60 20.85 -20.18
C ILE A 352 8.82 20.02 -19.73
N ALA A 353 9.08 18.90 -20.42
CA ALA A 353 10.23 18.05 -20.16
C ALA A 353 11.58 18.78 -20.32
N GLN A 354 11.73 19.65 -21.34
CA GLN A 354 12.94 20.48 -21.54
C GLN A 354 13.18 21.52 -20.44
N VAL A 355 12.13 21.96 -19.74
CA VAL A 355 12.23 22.92 -18.63
C VAL A 355 12.49 22.20 -17.30
N GLN A 356 11.89 21.02 -17.11
CA GLN A 356 11.97 20.26 -15.86
C GLN A 356 13.17 19.29 -15.79
N SER A 357 13.78 18.90 -16.92
CA SER A 357 14.81 17.86 -16.94
C SER A 357 15.81 17.99 -18.10
N ASP A 358 17.02 17.43 -17.94
CA ASP A 358 18.01 17.18 -19.01
C ASP A 358 17.60 15.97 -19.90
N SER A 359 16.30 15.66 -20.02
CA SER A 359 15.81 14.49 -20.76
C SER A 359 15.13 14.88 -22.08
N ASN A 360 15.46 14.15 -23.15
CA ASN A 360 14.99 14.39 -24.53
C ASN A 360 13.76 13.53 -24.89
N TYR A 361 12.90 13.18 -23.94
CA TYR A 361 11.72 12.37 -24.23
C TYR A 361 10.71 13.20 -25.03
N ALA A 362 10.55 12.86 -26.31
CA ALA A 362 9.47 13.36 -27.16
C ALA A 362 8.40 12.28 -27.24
N LEU A 363 7.24 12.54 -26.63
CA LEU A 363 6.06 11.70 -26.83
C LEU A 363 5.41 12.08 -28.16
N GLU A 364 5.22 11.11 -29.03
CA GLU A 364 4.52 11.25 -30.31
C GLU A 364 3.26 10.39 -30.28
N PHE A 365 2.19 10.87 -30.92
CA PHE A 365 0.88 10.22 -30.90
C PHE A 365 0.32 9.95 -32.31
N PRO A 366 1.04 9.23 -33.18
CA PRO A 366 0.55 8.93 -34.53
C PRO A 366 -0.77 8.14 -34.56
N HIS A 367 -1.10 7.38 -33.51
CA HIS A 367 -2.27 6.50 -33.46
C HIS A 367 -3.42 7.02 -32.59
N VAL A 368 -3.18 8.01 -31.73
CA VAL A 368 -4.24 8.69 -30.97
C VAL A 368 -4.92 9.71 -31.88
N ASP A 369 -6.25 9.71 -31.89
CA ASP A 369 -7.04 10.70 -32.62
C ASP A 369 -7.11 11.99 -31.81
N TYR A 370 -7.58 11.90 -30.57
CA TYR A 370 -7.70 13.04 -29.68
C TYR A 370 -7.73 12.64 -28.21
N PHE A 371 -7.50 13.62 -27.34
CA PHE A 371 -7.64 13.53 -25.89
C PHE A 371 -8.90 14.25 -25.42
N VAL A 372 -9.52 13.72 -24.37
CA VAL A 372 -10.73 14.28 -23.73
C VAL A 372 -10.46 14.46 -22.24
N PHE A 373 -10.87 15.60 -21.70
CA PHE A 373 -10.78 15.90 -20.28
C PHE A 373 -12.17 16.11 -19.69
N GLY A 374 -12.38 15.67 -18.45
CA GLY A 374 -13.69 15.81 -17.83
C GLY A 374 -13.72 15.32 -16.39
N SER A 375 -14.93 15.06 -15.89
CA SER A 375 -15.10 14.48 -14.57
C SER A 375 -16.28 13.53 -14.48
N VAL A 376 -16.18 12.66 -13.48
CA VAL A 376 -17.27 11.79 -13.02
C VAL A 376 -17.59 12.15 -11.58
N GLU A 377 -18.87 12.12 -11.22
CA GLU A 377 -19.29 12.20 -9.83
C GLU A 377 -19.16 10.80 -9.21
N THR A 378 -18.45 10.67 -8.09
CA THR A 378 -18.25 9.39 -7.38
C THR A 378 -18.72 9.47 -5.93
N PRO A 379 -19.12 8.35 -5.31
CA PRO A 379 -19.39 8.33 -3.86
C PRO A 379 -18.10 8.56 -3.07
N ASP A 380 -18.11 9.53 -2.16
CA ASP A 380 -17.05 9.75 -1.17
C ASP A 380 -17.43 9.09 0.16
N LEU A 381 -16.66 8.08 0.53
CA LEU A 381 -16.88 7.28 1.74
C LEU A 381 -15.93 7.69 2.88
N ARG A 382 -15.02 8.65 2.62
CA ARG A 382 -14.02 9.14 3.58
C ARG A 382 -14.48 10.46 4.20
N MET A 383 -15.27 10.37 5.28
CA MET A 383 -15.97 11.53 5.83
C MET A 383 -15.30 12.08 7.10
N GLY A 384 -15.50 13.37 7.35
CA GLY A 384 -14.97 14.08 8.52
C GLY A 384 -13.48 14.45 8.40
N ASP A 385 -12.98 15.17 9.41
CA ASP A 385 -11.63 15.77 9.37
C ASP A 385 -10.50 14.75 9.25
N ARG A 386 -10.73 13.50 9.68
CA ARG A 386 -9.72 12.43 9.59
C ARG A 386 -9.80 11.61 8.30
N ARG A 387 -10.82 11.83 7.47
CA ARG A 387 -11.03 11.12 6.19
C ARG A 387 -11.01 9.59 6.34
N ASP A 388 -11.59 9.10 7.44
CA ASP A 388 -11.69 7.68 7.77
C ASP A 388 -12.92 7.03 7.10
N PHE A 389 -12.87 5.71 6.93
CA PHE A 389 -14.01 4.91 6.50
C PHE A 389 -14.92 4.53 7.69
N ASP A 390 -16.04 5.25 7.84
CA ASP A 390 -17.02 5.07 8.94
C ASP A 390 -18.34 4.42 8.48
N LEU A 391 -18.32 3.75 7.32
CA LEU A 391 -19.48 3.03 6.79
C LEU A 391 -19.48 1.58 7.28
N ASN A 392 -20.57 1.16 7.92
CA ASN A 392 -20.76 -0.23 8.30
C ASN A 392 -21.53 -0.96 7.19
N HIS A 393 -20.89 -1.92 6.51
CA HIS A 393 -21.49 -2.67 5.40
C HIS A 393 -22.55 -3.70 5.83
N HIS A 394 -22.58 -4.09 7.10
CA HIS A 394 -23.60 -5.00 7.63
C HIS A 394 -24.93 -4.31 7.96
N THR A 395 -24.88 -3.07 8.46
CA THR A 395 -26.07 -2.30 8.84
C THR A 395 -26.48 -1.28 7.79
N GLY A 396 -25.56 -0.93 6.90
CA GLY A 396 -25.70 0.13 5.92
C GLY A 396 -25.63 1.54 6.51
N THR A 397 -25.26 1.68 7.78
CA THR A 397 -25.18 2.98 8.49
C THR A 397 -23.80 3.62 8.36
N GLY A 398 -23.75 4.92 8.17
CA GLY A 398 -22.50 5.69 8.09
C GLY A 398 -22.65 6.95 7.24
N PRO A 399 -21.77 7.96 7.40
CA PRO A 399 -21.77 9.12 6.53
C PRO A 399 -21.24 8.75 5.13
N MET A 400 -21.72 9.47 4.11
CA MET A 400 -21.25 9.41 2.72
C MET A 400 -21.60 10.74 2.06
N ALA A 401 -20.85 11.11 1.04
CA ALA A 401 -21.12 12.26 0.19
C ALA A 401 -20.85 11.91 -1.28
N SER A 402 -20.96 12.90 -2.15
CA SER A 402 -20.43 12.83 -3.51
C SER A 402 -19.15 13.65 -3.62
N GLN A 403 -18.24 13.23 -4.49
CA GLN A 403 -17.05 13.96 -4.88
C GLN A 403 -16.92 13.98 -6.39
N VAL A 404 -16.06 14.87 -6.90
CA VAL A 404 -15.77 15.00 -8.32
C VAL A 404 -14.39 14.43 -8.58
N VAL A 405 -14.29 13.50 -9.52
CA VAL A 405 -13.03 12.85 -9.90
C VAL A 405 -12.68 13.27 -11.33
N PRO A 406 -11.56 14.01 -11.54
CA PRO A 406 -11.10 14.41 -12.85
C PRO A 406 -10.50 13.22 -13.62
N PHE A 407 -10.78 13.17 -14.93
CA PHE A 407 -10.25 12.14 -15.82
C PHE A 407 -9.62 12.74 -17.08
N VAL A 408 -8.77 11.93 -17.71
CA VAL A 408 -8.32 12.08 -19.10
C VAL A 408 -8.60 10.78 -19.87
N VAL A 409 -8.99 10.90 -21.14
CA VAL A 409 -9.14 9.78 -22.07
C VAL A 409 -8.32 10.04 -23.32
N SER A 410 -7.52 9.06 -23.76
CA SER A 410 -6.98 9.03 -25.13
C SER A 410 -7.85 8.14 -26.02
N VAL A 411 -8.34 8.69 -27.13
CA VAL A 411 -9.20 7.97 -28.08
C VAL A 411 -8.39 7.55 -29.32
N PRO A 412 -8.40 6.26 -29.73
CA PRO A 412 -7.69 5.80 -30.91
C PRO A 412 -8.27 6.32 -32.22
N LYS A 413 -7.43 6.43 -33.26
CA LYS A 413 -7.90 6.68 -34.62
C LYS A 413 -8.75 5.52 -35.14
N THR A 414 -9.83 5.88 -35.84
CA THR A 414 -10.63 4.90 -36.59
C THR A 414 -9.85 4.42 -37.82
N THR A 415 -9.70 3.10 -37.97
CA THR A 415 -8.99 2.45 -39.08
C THR A 415 -9.79 1.26 -39.62
N GLU A 416 -9.40 0.68 -40.75
CA GLU A 416 -10.07 -0.54 -41.25
C GLU A 416 -10.07 -1.70 -40.24
N LYS A 417 -9.07 -1.77 -39.36
CA LYS A 417 -8.94 -2.82 -38.33
C LYS A 417 -9.60 -2.47 -37.00
N HIS A 418 -9.60 -1.18 -36.62
CA HIS A 418 -10.06 -0.72 -35.31
C HIS A 418 -11.17 0.32 -35.49
N GLN A 419 -12.34 0.03 -34.94
CA GLN A 419 -13.55 0.83 -35.07
C GLN A 419 -14.16 1.09 -33.68
N PRO A 420 -14.78 2.26 -33.47
CA PRO A 420 -15.51 2.56 -32.24
C PRO A 420 -16.80 1.70 -32.12
N PRO A 421 -17.32 1.47 -30.89
CA PRO A 421 -16.73 1.91 -29.63
C PRO A 421 -15.48 1.10 -29.25
N PHE A 422 -14.42 1.80 -28.86
CA PHE A 422 -13.14 1.19 -28.53
C PHE A 422 -13.15 0.54 -27.14
N PRO A 423 -12.45 -0.61 -26.95
CA PRO A 423 -12.00 -1.11 -25.66
C PRO A 423 -11.35 -0.03 -24.80
N VAL A 424 -11.56 -0.13 -23.48
CA VAL A 424 -11.00 0.83 -22.52
C VAL A 424 -10.04 0.12 -21.57
N MET A 425 -8.82 0.63 -21.49
CA MET A 425 -7.90 0.32 -20.41
C MET A 425 -7.94 1.45 -19.38
N PHE A 426 -8.33 1.14 -18.15
CA PHE A 426 -8.19 2.05 -17.02
C PHE A 426 -6.73 2.07 -16.59
N TYR A 427 -6.13 3.26 -16.47
CA TYR A 427 -4.75 3.44 -16.03
C TYR A 427 -4.72 4.15 -14.69
N PHE A 428 -4.08 3.50 -13.72
CA PHE A 428 -3.76 4.05 -12.41
C PHE A 428 -2.33 4.57 -12.40
N HIS A 429 -2.10 5.74 -11.84
CA HIS A 429 -0.83 6.43 -11.93
C HIS A 429 0.05 6.15 -10.69
N GLY A 430 1.35 6.38 -10.81
CA GLY A 430 2.31 6.21 -9.73
C GLY A 430 2.28 7.36 -8.74
N THR A 431 2.87 7.11 -7.56
CA THR A 431 3.12 8.16 -6.57
C THR A 431 3.96 9.27 -7.17
N GLY A 432 3.58 10.53 -6.89
CA GLY A 432 4.31 11.71 -7.37
C GLY A 432 3.80 12.25 -8.70
N THR A 433 2.76 11.62 -9.27
CA THR A 433 2.27 11.93 -10.61
C THR A 433 0.77 12.29 -10.60
N SER A 434 0.13 12.24 -11.76
CA SER A 434 -1.30 12.54 -11.96
C SER A 434 -1.86 11.68 -13.07
N ARG A 435 -3.16 11.82 -13.36
CA ARG A 435 -3.84 11.19 -14.50
C ARG A 435 -3.10 11.33 -15.85
N MET A 436 -2.26 12.35 -15.99
CA MET A 436 -1.44 12.59 -17.18
C MET A 436 -0.32 11.56 -17.42
N GLU A 437 0.06 10.75 -16.43
CA GLU A 437 1.08 9.69 -16.62
C GLU A 437 0.64 8.68 -17.70
N SER A 438 -0.67 8.40 -17.78
CA SER A 438 -1.26 7.48 -18.77
C SER A 438 -0.94 7.84 -20.22
N VAL A 439 -0.61 9.10 -20.49
CA VAL A 439 -0.22 9.58 -21.81
C VAL A 439 1.04 8.87 -22.31
N ALA A 440 1.94 8.42 -21.42
CA ALA A 440 3.16 7.72 -21.80
C ALA A 440 2.90 6.39 -22.52
N ILE A 441 1.78 5.71 -22.24
CA ILE A 441 1.41 4.43 -22.88
C ILE A 441 0.29 4.57 -23.92
N ALA A 442 -0.32 5.75 -24.03
CA ALA A 442 -1.50 5.99 -24.85
C ALA A 442 -1.32 5.59 -26.33
N ASP A 443 -0.18 5.95 -26.95
CA ASP A 443 0.02 5.64 -28.38
C ASP A 443 0.16 4.14 -28.65
N ALA A 444 0.90 3.42 -27.80
CA ALA A 444 1.06 1.96 -27.92
C ALA A 444 -0.30 1.24 -27.85
N MET A 445 -1.18 1.68 -26.96
CA MET A 445 -2.53 1.15 -26.80
C MET A 445 -3.43 1.56 -27.97
N ALA A 446 -3.38 2.83 -28.39
CA ALA A 446 -4.16 3.35 -29.51
C ALA A 446 -3.81 2.65 -30.83
N ARG A 447 -2.54 2.29 -31.05
CA ARG A 447 -2.13 1.46 -32.19
C ARG A 447 -2.89 0.14 -32.27
N GLN A 448 -3.25 -0.43 -31.12
CA GLN A 448 -4.05 -1.66 -31.01
C GLN A 448 -5.56 -1.40 -30.85
N GLY A 449 -6.01 -0.16 -31.07
CA GLY A 449 -7.41 0.23 -30.99
C GLY A 449 -7.97 0.17 -29.57
N ILE A 450 -7.17 0.52 -28.56
CA ILE A 450 -7.59 0.55 -27.16
C ILE A 450 -7.48 1.99 -26.65
N ALA A 451 -8.59 2.54 -26.16
CA ALA A 451 -8.62 3.82 -25.47
C ALA A 451 -8.02 3.67 -24.06
N VAL A 452 -7.29 4.68 -23.60
CA VAL A 452 -6.77 4.72 -22.23
C VAL A 452 -7.51 5.78 -21.45
N MET A 453 -8.11 5.39 -20.32
CA MET A 453 -8.77 6.32 -19.39
C MET A 453 -8.01 6.32 -18.07
N ALA A 454 -7.62 7.50 -17.60
CA ALA A 454 -6.98 7.69 -16.30
C ALA A 454 -7.69 8.76 -15.50
N PHE A 455 -7.54 8.72 -14.19
CA PHE A 455 -8.14 9.66 -13.26
C PHE A 455 -7.18 9.96 -12.13
N ASP A 456 -7.38 11.09 -11.43
CA ASP A 456 -6.54 11.38 -10.27
C ASP A 456 -7.01 10.54 -9.09
N GLU A 457 -6.07 9.80 -8.50
CA GLU A 457 -6.23 9.10 -7.24
C GLU A 457 -6.35 10.11 -6.09
N VAL A 458 -6.78 9.64 -4.91
CA VAL A 458 -6.83 10.44 -3.69
C VAL A 458 -5.47 11.13 -3.47
N GLY A 459 -5.49 12.44 -3.17
CA GLY A 459 -4.27 13.19 -2.83
C GLY A 459 -3.34 13.47 -4.02
N HIS A 460 -3.75 13.15 -5.25
CA HIS A 460 -2.94 13.32 -6.46
C HIS A 460 -3.55 14.31 -7.45
N GLY A 461 -2.71 14.74 -8.40
CA GLY A 461 -3.05 15.80 -9.35
C GLY A 461 -3.19 17.17 -8.66
N PRO A 462 -3.15 18.28 -9.42
CA PRO A 462 -2.87 18.36 -10.85
C PRO A 462 -1.38 18.09 -11.16
N LEU A 463 -0.99 18.11 -12.45
CA LEU A 463 0.40 17.85 -12.87
C LEU A 463 1.40 18.91 -12.36
N ILE A 464 0.97 20.17 -12.32
CA ILE A 464 1.79 21.33 -11.93
C ILE A 464 1.02 22.13 -10.87
N PRO A 465 0.95 21.60 -9.64
CA PRO A 465 0.24 22.24 -8.54
C PRO A 465 0.91 23.53 -8.11
N ASP A 466 0.10 24.46 -7.60
CA ASP A 466 0.52 25.68 -6.88
C ASP A 466 1.82 26.34 -7.40
N LEU A 467 1.78 26.76 -8.67
CA LEU A 467 2.93 27.34 -9.36
C LEU A 467 3.53 28.59 -8.68
N PRO A 468 2.74 29.50 -8.03
CA PRO A 468 3.29 30.58 -7.22
C PRO A 468 4.23 30.06 -6.12
N THR A 469 3.78 29.10 -5.32
CA THR A 469 4.58 28.48 -4.26
C THR A 469 5.82 27.79 -4.79
N LEU A 470 5.70 27.06 -5.91
CA LEU A 470 6.84 26.38 -6.54
C LEU A 470 7.94 27.39 -6.90
N LEU A 471 7.59 28.59 -7.35
CA LEU A 471 8.54 29.67 -7.65
C LEU A 471 9.13 30.32 -6.38
N GLU A 472 8.36 30.41 -5.30
CA GLU A 472 8.85 30.88 -4.00
C GLU A 472 9.91 29.93 -3.43
N GLN A 473 9.68 28.62 -3.55
CA GLN A 473 10.61 27.57 -3.09
C GLN A 473 11.86 27.42 -3.98
N ASN A 474 11.78 27.82 -5.24
CA ASN A 474 12.84 27.65 -6.24
C ASN A 474 13.15 29.01 -6.93
N PRO A 475 13.76 29.97 -6.20
CA PRO A 475 13.99 31.34 -6.69
C PRO A 475 14.90 31.40 -7.94
N GLU A 476 15.65 30.34 -8.24
CA GLU A 476 16.41 30.18 -9.48
C GLU A 476 15.55 30.15 -10.75
N PHE A 477 14.25 29.86 -10.64
CA PHE A 477 13.32 29.89 -11.76
C PHE A 477 12.74 31.29 -12.03
N VAL A 478 12.85 32.24 -11.08
CA VAL A 478 12.35 33.61 -11.24
C VAL A 478 12.88 34.32 -12.50
N PRO A 479 14.18 34.22 -12.87
CA PRO A 479 14.70 34.78 -14.11
C PRO A 479 14.09 34.18 -15.39
N LEU A 480 13.49 32.98 -15.32
CA LEU A 480 12.83 32.31 -16.45
C LEU A 480 11.38 32.77 -16.66
N ILE A 481 10.76 33.48 -15.70
CA ILE A 481 9.36 33.92 -15.78
C ILE A 481 9.03 34.64 -17.12
N PRO A 482 9.84 35.61 -17.62
CA PRO A 482 9.54 36.25 -18.91
C PRO A 482 9.57 35.27 -20.09
N VAL A 483 10.44 34.25 -20.04
CA VAL A 483 10.54 33.20 -21.05
C VAL A 483 9.30 32.31 -20.98
N ILE A 484 8.92 31.88 -19.76
CA ILE A 484 7.73 31.06 -19.50
C ILE A 484 6.45 31.80 -19.94
N LYS A 485 6.27 33.07 -19.59
CA LYS A 485 5.11 33.88 -20.02
C LYS A 485 5.04 34.05 -21.54
N SER A 486 6.15 34.43 -22.16
CA SER A 486 6.23 34.56 -23.62
C SER A 486 5.87 33.24 -24.30
N PHE A 487 6.33 32.13 -23.72
CA PHE A 487 6.09 30.81 -24.22
C PHE A 487 4.62 30.38 -24.06
N LEU A 488 4.11 30.31 -22.83
CA LEU A 488 2.72 29.94 -22.53
C LEU A 488 1.73 30.87 -23.22
N GLY A 489 2.04 32.16 -23.33
CA GLY A 489 1.24 33.10 -24.09
C GLY A 489 1.16 32.75 -25.57
N ARG A 490 2.26 32.33 -26.21
CA ARG A 490 2.24 31.88 -27.61
C ARG A 490 1.56 30.53 -27.79
N LEU A 491 1.75 29.61 -26.84
CA LEU A 491 1.21 28.26 -26.94
C LEU A 491 -0.28 28.19 -26.62
N LEU A 492 -0.75 28.90 -25.59
CA LEU A 492 -2.13 28.81 -25.12
C LEU A 492 -3.02 29.89 -25.72
N LEU A 493 -2.47 31.09 -25.96
CA LEU A 493 -3.23 32.28 -26.33
C LEU A 493 -2.47 33.15 -27.37
N PRO A 494 -2.15 32.61 -28.57
CA PRO A 494 -1.23 33.23 -29.53
C PRO A 494 -1.61 34.69 -29.89
N ASP A 495 -2.91 34.98 -30.04
CA ASP A 495 -3.42 36.32 -30.33
C ASP A 495 -3.20 37.35 -29.21
N ARG A 496 -3.02 36.89 -27.98
CA ARG A 496 -2.78 37.71 -26.78
C ARG A 496 -1.34 37.59 -26.26
N ALA A 497 -0.46 36.88 -26.96
CA ALA A 497 0.90 36.63 -26.49
C ALA A 497 1.69 37.91 -26.14
N ALA A 498 1.51 38.99 -26.92
CA ALA A 498 2.15 40.28 -26.65
C ALA A 498 1.55 41.00 -25.42
N GLU A 499 0.25 40.83 -25.18
CA GLU A 499 -0.45 41.35 -24.00
C GLU A 499 0.03 40.63 -22.73
N ILE A 500 0.07 39.29 -22.78
CA ILE A 500 0.52 38.41 -21.70
C ILE A 500 1.97 38.70 -21.31
N LEU A 501 2.84 38.93 -22.28
CA LEU A 501 4.24 39.27 -21.99
C LEU A 501 4.38 40.62 -21.26
N ALA A 502 3.42 41.54 -21.45
CA ALA A 502 3.43 42.87 -20.82
C ALA A 502 2.77 42.90 -19.43
N MET A 503 1.99 41.87 -19.07
CA MET A 503 1.42 41.70 -17.73
C MET A 503 2.53 41.43 -16.70
N ASP A 504 2.25 41.62 -15.41
CA ASP A 504 3.07 41.01 -14.36
C ASP A 504 2.86 39.48 -14.33
N TRP A 505 3.42 38.78 -13.36
CA TRP A 505 3.33 37.32 -13.32
C TRP A 505 1.98 36.87 -12.79
N GLU A 506 1.50 37.52 -11.74
CA GLU A 506 0.22 37.23 -11.10
C GLU A 506 -0.95 37.41 -12.07
N ASP A 507 -1.03 38.55 -12.77
CA ASP A 507 -2.10 38.81 -13.76
C ASP A 507 -2.04 37.81 -14.93
N ALA A 508 -0.82 37.46 -15.38
CA ALA A 508 -0.66 36.47 -16.46
C ALA A 508 -1.09 35.07 -16.02
N LEU A 509 -0.79 34.68 -14.79
CA LEU A 509 -1.24 33.42 -14.21
C LEU A 509 -2.76 33.35 -14.08
N GLU A 510 -3.42 34.40 -13.60
CA GLU A 510 -4.88 34.44 -13.56
C GLU A 510 -5.49 34.24 -14.95
N VAL A 511 -4.89 34.82 -15.99
CA VAL A 511 -5.30 34.59 -17.38
C VAL A 511 -5.06 33.13 -17.80
N PHE A 512 -3.92 32.53 -17.46
CA PHE A 512 -3.63 31.13 -17.78
C PHE A 512 -4.56 30.16 -17.06
N TYR A 513 -4.87 30.37 -15.77
CA TYR A 513 -5.85 29.56 -15.04
C TYR A 513 -7.26 29.64 -15.64
N GLY A 514 -7.56 30.70 -16.40
CA GLY A 514 -8.79 30.80 -17.20
C GLY A 514 -8.78 29.99 -18.50
N VAL A 515 -7.63 29.46 -18.94
CA VAL A 515 -7.52 28.57 -20.11
C VAL A 515 -7.74 27.14 -19.63
N GLY A 516 -8.74 26.46 -20.20
CA GLY A 516 -9.16 25.15 -19.74
C GLY A 516 -8.06 24.09 -19.66
N LEU A 517 -7.21 23.96 -20.70
CA LEU A 517 -6.10 23.02 -20.71
C LEU A 517 -5.08 23.32 -19.62
N PHE A 518 -4.81 24.60 -19.34
CA PHE A 518 -3.90 24.96 -18.24
C PHE A 518 -4.55 24.67 -16.89
N ALA A 519 -5.86 24.88 -16.74
CA ALA A 519 -6.61 24.48 -15.55
C ALA A 519 -6.59 22.96 -15.34
N GLU A 520 -6.65 22.13 -16.40
CA GLU A 520 -6.44 20.68 -16.28
C GLU A 520 -5.08 20.34 -15.68
N LEU A 521 -4.03 21.03 -16.13
CA LEU A 521 -2.67 20.73 -15.76
C LEU A 521 -2.26 21.34 -14.42
N ALA A 522 -2.96 22.37 -13.91
CA ALA A 522 -2.51 23.15 -12.76
C ALA A 522 -3.58 23.44 -11.69
N VAL A 523 -4.86 23.14 -11.93
CA VAL A 523 -5.96 23.47 -11.00
C VAL A 523 -6.80 22.23 -10.65
N TYR A 524 -7.15 21.41 -11.64
CA TYR A 524 -8.01 20.26 -11.41
C TYR A 524 -7.18 19.07 -10.91
N GLY A 525 -7.31 18.78 -9.61
CA GLY A 525 -6.70 17.66 -8.92
C GLY A 525 -7.46 17.27 -7.67
N ARG A 526 -6.88 16.37 -6.88
CA ARG A 526 -7.39 15.88 -5.59
C ARG A 526 -6.35 15.98 -4.48
N ASN A 527 -5.28 16.73 -4.70
CA ASN A 527 -4.32 17.14 -3.68
C ASN A 527 -4.98 18.02 -2.61
N THR A 528 -4.43 17.95 -1.40
CA THR A 528 -4.89 18.73 -0.25
C THR A 528 -3.67 19.15 0.58
N ASP A 529 -3.76 20.30 1.24
CA ASP A 529 -2.81 20.72 2.29
C ASP A 529 -3.05 19.87 3.55
N GLU A 530 -2.15 18.93 3.85
CA GLU A 530 -2.29 17.99 4.96
C GLU A 530 -1.58 18.44 6.24
N ASP A 531 -0.49 19.21 6.14
CA ASP A 531 0.27 19.66 7.31
C ASP A 531 -0.12 21.06 7.80
N GLY A 532 -0.91 21.79 7.01
CA GLY A 532 -1.48 23.09 7.32
C GLY A 532 -0.50 24.24 7.15
N ASP A 533 0.55 24.06 6.35
CA ASP A 533 1.52 25.10 6.03
C ASP A 533 1.03 26.09 4.95
N GLY A 534 -0.14 25.81 4.35
CA GLY A 534 -0.78 26.63 3.34
C GLY A 534 -0.51 26.16 1.90
N PHE A 535 0.21 25.05 1.71
CA PHE A 535 0.58 24.50 0.41
C PHE A 535 -0.08 23.14 0.16
N GLU A 536 -0.46 22.88 -1.08
CA GLU A 536 -1.08 21.59 -1.42
C GLU A 536 -0.01 20.49 -1.54
N ASP A 537 -0.11 19.44 -0.70
CA ASP A 537 0.80 18.30 -0.71
C ASP A 537 0.54 17.38 -1.91
N VAL A 538 1.28 17.56 -3.01
CA VAL A 538 1.06 16.75 -4.21
C VAL A 538 1.73 15.40 -4.11
N ALA A 539 0.90 14.35 -4.25
CA ALA A 539 1.20 12.95 -4.02
C ALA A 539 1.60 12.56 -2.59
N GLU A 540 2.13 13.48 -1.80
CA GLU A 540 2.28 13.29 -0.36
C GLU A 540 0.93 13.30 0.37
N GLY A 541 -0.11 13.89 -0.24
CA GLY A 541 -1.50 13.85 0.23
C GLY A 541 -2.19 12.48 0.16
N PHE A 542 -1.50 11.41 -0.27
CA PHE A 542 -2.01 10.03 -0.21
C PHE A 542 -1.46 9.22 0.98
N PHE A 543 -0.27 9.56 1.48
CA PHE A 543 0.44 8.77 2.48
C PHE A 543 0.23 9.30 3.90
N PHE A 544 -0.38 8.48 4.76
CA PHE A 544 -0.80 8.88 6.09
C PHE A 544 -0.21 7.98 7.18
N ALA A 545 0.19 8.60 8.29
CA ALA A 545 0.64 7.89 9.47
C ALA A 545 -0.44 6.95 10.06
N ASP A 546 -1.72 7.38 10.04
CA ASP A 546 -2.84 6.56 10.52
C ASP A 546 -3.12 5.42 9.53
N PRO A 547 -2.91 4.15 9.92
CA PRO A 547 -3.06 3.01 9.01
C PRO A 547 -4.51 2.82 8.52
N PHE A 548 -5.51 3.27 9.28
CA PHE A 548 -6.91 3.21 8.85
C PHE A 548 -7.20 4.26 7.78
N ARG A 549 -6.66 5.48 7.94
CA ARG A 549 -6.77 6.53 6.92
C ARG A 549 -6.09 6.10 5.63
N GLN A 550 -4.90 5.48 5.74
CA GLN A 550 -4.18 4.94 4.59
C GLN A 550 -5.00 3.91 3.82
N CYS A 551 -5.55 2.90 4.50
CA CYS A 551 -6.40 1.90 3.82
C CYS A 551 -7.68 2.51 3.26
N SER A 552 -8.26 3.51 3.93
CA SER A 552 -9.47 4.20 3.45
C SER A 552 -9.22 4.90 2.12
N SER A 553 -8.03 5.47 1.89
CA SER A 553 -7.65 6.06 0.60
C SER A 553 -7.54 5.01 -0.51
N LEU A 554 -6.85 3.89 -0.24
CA LEU A 554 -6.76 2.76 -1.19
C LEU A 554 -8.14 2.22 -1.59
N TRP A 555 -9.05 2.11 -0.60
CA TRP A 555 -10.43 1.70 -0.83
C TRP A 555 -11.20 2.73 -1.66
N GLN A 556 -11.01 4.03 -1.39
CA GLN A 556 -11.72 5.09 -2.12
C GLN A 556 -11.36 5.09 -3.60
N ASP A 557 -10.10 4.91 -3.98
CA ASP A 557 -9.73 4.86 -5.41
C ASP A 557 -10.29 3.62 -6.11
N THR A 558 -10.45 2.52 -5.37
CA THR A 558 -11.13 1.33 -5.87
C THR A 558 -12.62 1.61 -6.10
N VAL A 559 -13.27 2.37 -5.21
CA VAL A 559 -14.66 2.83 -5.36
C VAL A 559 -14.80 3.77 -6.55
N ASP A 560 -13.86 4.69 -6.72
CA ASP A 560 -13.82 5.61 -7.85
C ASP A 560 -13.74 4.81 -9.16
N LEU A 561 -12.85 3.82 -9.26
CA LEU A 561 -12.81 2.91 -10.43
C LEU A 561 -14.15 2.21 -10.66
N MET A 562 -14.76 1.60 -9.64
CA MET A 562 -16.04 0.87 -9.79
C MET A 562 -17.12 1.80 -10.37
N GLN A 563 -17.15 3.05 -9.92
CA GLN A 563 -18.06 4.06 -10.45
C GLN A 563 -17.72 4.43 -11.91
N LEU A 564 -16.43 4.64 -12.24
CA LEU A 564 -16.00 4.88 -13.62
C LEU A 564 -16.39 3.72 -14.54
N VAL A 565 -16.18 2.47 -14.10
CA VAL A 565 -16.61 1.27 -14.85
C VAL A 565 -18.11 1.27 -15.06
N ARG A 566 -18.91 1.57 -14.02
CA ARG A 566 -20.38 1.67 -14.15
C ARG A 566 -20.78 2.71 -15.20
N VAL A 567 -20.19 3.90 -15.17
CA VAL A 567 -20.47 5.00 -16.11
C VAL A 567 -20.09 4.62 -17.54
N ILE A 568 -18.86 4.16 -17.77
CA ILE A 568 -18.35 3.87 -19.12
C ILE A 568 -19.00 2.60 -19.69
N ARG A 569 -19.30 1.58 -18.88
CA ARG A 569 -20.10 0.41 -19.30
C ARG A 569 -21.53 0.82 -19.62
N GLY A 570 -22.05 1.87 -18.97
CA GLY A 570 -23.40 2.41 -19.09
C GLY A 570 -23.69 3.16 -20.40
N LEU A 571 -22.65 3.59 -21.13
CA LEU A 571 -22.81 4.30 -22.41
C LEU A 571 -23.52 3.44 -23.48
N ARG A 572 -24.31 4.07 -24.35
CA ARG A 572 -25.17 3.38 -25.31
C ARG A 572 -25.25 4.13 -26.63
N GLN A 573 -25.00 3.43 -27.74
CA GLN A 573 -25.12 3.99 -29.09
C GLN A 573 -26.53 4.54 -29.38
N GLU A 574 -27.59 3.93 -28.83
CA GLU A 574 -28.97 4.41 -28.99
C GLU A 574 -29.26 5.75 -28.30
N ASN A 575 -28.42 6.17 -27.36
CA ASN A 575 -28.53 7.46 -26.67
C ASN A 575 -27.67 8.55 -27.33
N VAL A 576 -26.80 8.19 -28.28
CA VAL A 576 -25.96 9.15 -29.02
C VAL A 576 -26.84 9.96 -29.97
N PRO A 577 -26.81 11.31 -29.90
CA PRO A 577 -27.54 12.16 -30.82
C PRO A 577 -27.02 12.04 -32.27
N PRO A 578 -27.75 12.58 -33.27
CA PRO A 578 -27.27 12.59 -34.65
C PRO A 578 -26.02 13.45 -34.82
N ALA A 579 -25.13 12.99 -35.72
CA ALA A 579 -23.92 13.69 -36.12
C ALA A 579 -24.10 15.20 -36.35
N ILE A 580 -23.11 15.97 -35.93
CA ILE A 580 -23.04 17.41 -36.19
C ILE A 580 -22.12 17.64 -37.39
N ASP A 581 -22.63 18.29 -38.45
CA ASP A 581 -21.85 18.50 -39.69
C ASP A 581 -20.59 19.37 -39.51
N ASP A 582 -20.62 20.33 -38.57
CA ASP A 582 -19.51 21.25 -38.26
C ASP A 582 -19.47 21.50 -36.74
N PRO A 583 -18.85 20.60 -35.95
CA PRO A 583 -18.76 20.70 -34.49
C PRO A 583 -18.09 22.00 -34.02
N SER A 584 -17.08 22.49 -34.76
CA SER A 584 -16.35 23.72 -34.44
C SER A 584 -17.22 24.99 -34.35
N LYS A 585 -18.39 24.98 -35.01
CA LYS A 585 -19.35 26.10 -35.03
C LYS A 585 -20.66 25.79 -34.30
N ALA A 586 -20.75 24.61 -33.68
CA ALA A 586 -21.95 24.21 -32.96
C ALA A 586 -22.12 25.02 -31.66
N ASP A 587 -23.37 25.14 -31.22
CA ASP A 587 -23.67 25.64 -29.88
C ASP A 587 -23.23 24.61 -28.83
N ASP A 588 -22.64 25.07 -27.72
CA ASP A 588 -22.08 24.22 -26.68
C ASP A 588 -23.11 23.27 -26.06
N ALA A 589 -24.34 23.75 -25.84
CA ALA A 589 -25.38 22.91 -25.25
C ALA A 589 -25.85 21.81 -26.21
N ARG A 590 -25.71 22.01 -27.52
CA ARG A 590 -25.91 20.96 -28.52
C ARG A 590 -24.74 19.99 -28.56
N LEU A 591 -23.50 20.50 -28.53
CA LEU A 591 -22.31 19.66 -28.58
C LEU A 591 -22.24 18.74 -27.34
N MET A 592 -22.46 19.30 -26.15
CA MET A 592 -22.41 18.59 -24.87
C MET A 592 -23.39 17.40 -24.78
N GLN A 593 -24.49 17.42 -25.55
CA GLN A 593 -25.40 16.25 -25.63
C GLN A 593 -24.72 15.02 -26.24
N ASN A 594 -23.81 15.19 -27.20
CA ASN A 594 -23.02 14.10 -27.77
C ASN A 594 -21.89 13.72 -26.82
N LEU A 595 -21.15 14.71 -26.31
CA LEU A 595 -19.98 14.47 -25.45
C LEU A 595 -20.36 13.67 -24.19
N LEU A 596 -21.46 14.04 -23.50
CA LEU A 596 -21.94 13.32 -22.32
C LEU A 596 -22.54 11.94 -22.65
N ALA A 597 -22.91 11.70 -23.90
CA ALA A 597 -23.35 10.40 -24.39
C ALA A 597 -22.19 9.50 -24.85
N GLY A 598 -20.94 9.99 -24.81
CA GLY A 598 -19.73 9.27 -25.21
C GLY A 598 -19.38 9.38 -26.70
N ASP A 599 -19.99 10.31 -27.43
CA ASP A 599 -19.64 10.72 -28.79
C ASP A 599 -18.90 12.06 -28.71
N PHE A 600 -17.60 11.99 -28.45
CA PHE A 600 -16.72 13.10 -28.16
C PHE A 600 -16.34 13.93 -29.38
N ASN A 601 -16.34 13.35 -30.58
CA ASN A 601 -16.09 14.07 -31.83
C ASN A 601 -17.38 14.50 -32.56
N ALA A 602 -18.55 14.19 -31.96
CA ALA A 602 -19.90 14.51 -32.44
C ALA A 602 -20.20 13.97 -33.85
N ASP A 603 -19.69 12.78 -34.18
CA ASP A 603 -19.90 12.12 -35.47
C ASP A 603 -21.14 11.22 -35.52
N GLY A 604 -21.86 11.09 -34.40
CA GLY A 604 -23.04 10.26 -34.23
C GLY A 604 -22.73 8.81 -33.85
N VAL A 605 -21.47 8.46 -33.56
CA VAL A 605 -21.01 7.14 -33.15
C VAL A 605 -20.47 7.20 -31.72
N LEU A 606 -20.79 6.18 -30.91
CA LEU A 606 -20.22 6.06 -29.57
C LEU A 606 -18.73 5.72 -29.66
N ASP A 607 -17.85 6.55 -29.10
CA ASP A 607 -16.40 6.40 -29.25
C ASP A 607 -15.80 5.31 -28.37
N ILE A 608 -16.23 5.20 -27.12
CA ILE A 608 -15.62 4.29 -26.14
C ILE A 608 -16.67 3.53 -25.34
N GLY A 609 -16.25 2.37 -24.83
CA GLY A 609 -17.02 1.63 -23.83
C GLY A 609 -18.40 1.16 -24.32
N GLY A 610 -19.37 1.15 -23.41
CA GLY A 610 -20.67 0.57 -23.67
C GLY A 610 -20.71 -0.97 -23.55
N PRO A 611 -21.83 -1.59 -23.96
CA PRO A 611 -22.08 -3.00 -23.70
C PRO A 611 -21.23 -3.90 -24.60
N GLY A 612 -20.61 -4.94 -24.00
CA GLY A 612 -19.85 -5.95 -24.75
C GLY A 612 -18.43 -5.56 -25.15
N VAL A 613 -17.98 -4.36 -24.78
CA VAL A 613 -16.60 -3.89 -24.99
C VAL A 613 -15.67 -4.43 -23.89
N GLN A 614 -14.44 -4.80 -24.21
CA GLN A 614 -13.48 -5.26 -23.20
C GLN A 614 -13.03 -4.10 -22.30
N PHE A 615 -13.07 -4.31 -20.98
CA PHE A 615 -12.38 -3.48 -20.01
C PHE A 615 -11.17 -4.19 -19.42
N SER A 616 -10.10 -3.44 -19.24
CA SER A 616 -8.83 -3.90 -18.69
C SER A 616 -8.21 -2.81 -17.81
N ALA A 617 -7.19 -3.15 -17.02
CA ALA A 617 -6.52 -2.18 -16.17
C ALA A 617 -4.99 -2.31 -16.25
N ALA A 618 -4.28 -1.21 -16.11
CA ALA A 618 -2.84 -1.20 -15.90
C ALA A 618 -2.48 -0.10 -14.89
N GLY A 619 -1.29 -0.16 -14.33
CA GLY A 619 -0.81 0.93 -13.50
C GLY A 619 0.61 0.70 -13.01
N THR A 620 1.27 1.79 -12.69
CA THR A 620 2.68 1.82 -12.28
C THR A 620 2.78 2.14 -10.80
N SER A 621 3.66 1.45 -10.08
CA SER A 621 3.94 1.73 -8.66
C SER A 621 2.68 1.59 -7.78
N LEU A 622 2.27 2.65 -7.08
CA LEU A 622 0.98 2.74 -6.37
C LEU A 622 -0.20 2.36 -7.28
N GLY A 623 -0.23 2.85 -8.52
CA GLY A 623 -1.23 2.45 -9.50
C GLY A 623 -1.18 0.97 -9.87
N GLY A 624 0.00 0.34 -9.77
CA GLY A 624 0.14 -1.12 -9.87
C GLY A 624 -0.57 -1.87 -8.74
N PHE A 625 -0.65 -1.29 -7.54
CA PHE A 625 -1.38 -1.87 -6.41
C PHE A 625 -2.89 -1.78 -6.69
N HIS A 626 -3.34 -0.61 -7.13
CA HIS A 626 -4.74 -0.40 -7.54
C HIS A 626 -5.15 -1.30 -8.70
N ALA A 627 -4.27 -1.55 -9.67
CA ALA A 627 -4.54 -2.48 -10.76
C ALA A 627 -4.84 -3.91 -10.25
N VAL A 628 -4.12 -4.40 -9.22
CA VAL A 628 -4.39 -5.70 -8.60
C VAL A 628 -5.75 -5.70 -7.89
N LEU A 629 -6.05 -4.65 -7.10
CA LEU A 629 -7.34 -4.52 -6.42
C LEU A 629 -8.50 -4.46 -7.42
N ALA A 630 -8.37 -3.64 -8.46
CA ALA A 630 -9.31 -3.51 -9.56
C ALA A 630 -9.64 -4.87 -10.21
N ALA A 631 -8.60 -5.62 -10.58
CA ALA A 631 -8.74 -6.91 -11.24
C ALA A 631 -9.37 -8.00 -10.37
N ALA A 632 -9.22 -7.89 -9.04
CA ALA A 632 -9.84 -8.82 -8.11
C ALA A 632 -11.29 -8.43 -7.78
N LEU A 633 -11.58 -7.14 -7.63
CA LEU A 633 -12.83 -6.62 -7.06
C LEU A 633 -13.84 -6.09 -8.08
N GLU A 634 -13.43 -5.80 -9.32
CA GLU A 634 -14.33 -5.37 -10.39
C GLU A 634 -14.42 -6.46 -11.48
N PRO A 635 -15.52 -7.25 -11.56
CA PRO A 635 -15.67 -8.35 -12.50
C PRO A 635 -15.64 -7.96 -13.98
N GLU A 636 -15.80 -6.67 -14.30
CA GLU A 636 -15.65 -6.17 -15.68
C GLU A 636 -14.18 -6.10 -16.13
N ILE A 637 -13.22 -6.06 -15.19
CA ILE A 637 -11.78 -6.05 -15.49
C ILE A 637 -11.28 -7.49 -15.63
N THR A 638 -10.99 -7.90 -16.86
CA THR A 638 -10.62 -9.30 -17.19
C THR A 638 -9.17 -9.48 -17.64
N VAL A 639 -8.45 -8.36 -17.85
CA VAL A 639 -7.04 -8.33 -18.22
C VAL A 639 -6.36 -7.23 -17.42
N VAL A 640 -5.19 -7.52 -16.84
CA VAL A 640 -4.46 -6.55 -16.03
C VAL A 640 -2.96 -6.61 -16.21
N THR A 641 -2.31 -5.44 -16.24
CA THR A 641 -0.84 -5.31 -16.17
C THR A 641 -0.40 -4.39 -15.02
N PRO A 642 -0.11 -4.96 -13.84
CA PRO A 642 0.59 -4.24 -12.77
C PRO A 642 2.07 -4.07 -13.10
N ILE A 643 2.56 -2.83 -13.07
CA ILE A 643 3.93 -2.44 -13.42
C ILE A 643 4.62 -1.99 -12.14
N VAL A 644 5.77 -2.60 -11.81
CA VAL A 644 6.54 -2.39 -10.57
C VAL A 644 5.66 -2.39 -9.31
N ALA A 645 4.66 -3.26 -9.30
CA ALA A 645 3.74 -3.44 -8.17
C ALA A 645 4.37 -4.32 -7.09
N GLY A 646 4.02 -4.09 -5.82
CA GLY A 646 4.53 -4.83 -4.68
C GLY A 646 3.40 -5.41 -3.83
N GLY A 647 3.69 -6.46 -3.08
CA GLY A 647 2.81 -7.01 -2.04
C GLY A 647 3.49 -6.96 -0.67
N GLY A 648 2.72 -6.71 0.39
CA GLY A 648 3.25 -6.46 1.73
C GLY A 648 3.49 -4.97 1.97
N PHE A 649 2.47 -4.22 2.36
CA PHE A 649 2.53 -2.77 2.53
C PHE A 649 3.59 -2.36 3.57
N VAL A 650 3.62 -3.03 4.74
CA VAL A 650 4.67 -2.75 5.74
C VAL A 650 6.05 -3.20 5.24
N ASP A 651 6.14 -4.24 4.42
CA ASP A 651 7.42 -4.64 3.82
C ASP A 651 7.96 -3.62 2.82
N ILE A 652 7.07 -2.95 2.09
CA ILE A 652 7.41 -1.82 1.22
C ILE A 652 7.87 -0.65 2.10
N MET A 653 7.09 -0.28 3.13
CA MET A 653 7.46 0.79 4.08
C MET A 653 8.83 0.58 4.71
N LEU A 654 9.14 -0.67 5.09
CA LEU A 654 10.38 -1.00 5.77
C LEU A 654 11.61 -0.91 4.86
N ARG A 655 11.44 -1.03 3.54
CA ARG A 655 12.53 -1.31 2.60
C ARG A 655 12.63 -0.33 1.43
N SER A 656 11.63 0.54 1.25
CA SER A 656 11.61 1.56 0.21
C SER A 656 12.71 2.62 0.41
N SER A 657 13.24 3.14 -0.69
CA SER A 657 14.14 4.30 -0.76
C SER A 657 13.41 5.65 -0.78
N LEU A 658 12.08 5.68 -0.95
CA LEU A 658 11.24 6.89 -0.91
C LEU A 658 11.12 7.43 0.52
N ARG A 659 12.12 8.19 0.96
CA ARG A 659 12.23 8.67 2.34
C ARG A 659 11.16 9.69 2.72
N THR A 660 10.83 10.63 1.84
CA THR A 660 9.78 11.62 2.08
C THR A 660 8.44 10.99 2.45
N ILE A 661 8.10 9.88 1.80
CA ILE A 661 6.88 9.11 2.05
C ILE A 661 7.02 8.19 3.27
N THR A 662 8.11 7.41 3.34
CA THR A 662 8.28 6.43 4.43
C THR A 662 8.41 7.10 5.79
N GLU A 663 9.03 8.28 5.88
CA GLU A 663 9.08 9.10 7.10
C GLU A 663 7.68 9.42 7.63
N ARG A 664 6.79 9.91 6.76
CA ARG A 664 5.39 10.25 7.11
C ARG A 664 4.63 9.03 7.64
N LEU A 665 4.80 7.87 7.01
CA LEU A 665 4.12 6.63 7.40
C LEU A 665 4.53 6.11 8.80
N PHE A 666 5.74 6.43 9.26
CA PHE A 666 6.20 6.05 10.60
C PHE A 666 5.94 7.10 11.68
N LEU A 667 5.34 8.26 11.37
CA LEU A 667 5.08 9.31 12.38
C LEU A 667 4.20 8.82 13.53
N ASP A 668 3.20 7.97 13.28
CA ASP A 668 2.37 7.39 14.35
C ASP A 668 3.17 6.46 15.29
N VAL A 669 4.30 5.92 14.80
CA VAL A 669 5.20 5.06 15.57
C VAL A 669 6.22 5.90 16.34
N PHE A 670 6.91 6.82 15.65
CA PHE A 670 7.95 7.65 16.24
C PHE A 670 7.41 8.80 17.10
N GLY A 671 6.23 9.34 16.78
CA GLY A 671 5.70 10.57 17.35
C GLY A 671 6.60 11.78 17.08
N THR A 672 6.55 12.77 17.96
CA THR A 672 7.49 13.90 17.89
C THR A 672 8.88 13.46 18.36
N VAL A 673 9.80 13.37 17.41
CA VAL A 673 11.23 13.23 17.66
C VAL A 673 11.84 14.63 17.79
N VAL A 674 12.48 14.94 18.91
CA VAL A 674 13.29 16.15 19.06
C VAL A 674 14.72 15.82 18.66
N VAL A 675 15.24 16.57 17.69
CA VAL A 675 16.59 16.39 17.15
C VAL A 675 17.45 17.60 17.52
N GLY A 676 18.60 17.32 18.14
CA GLY A 676 19.64 18.30 18.41
C GLY A 676 20.80 18.14 17.45
N CYS A 677 20.95 19.06 16.50
CA CYS A 677 22.02 19.04 15.51
C CYS A 677 23.15 20.02 15.91
N PRO A 678 24.40 19.55 16.06
CA PRO A 678 25.53 20.42 16.35
C PRO A 678 25.87 21.29 15.13
N THR A 679 26.11 22.58 15.35
CA THR A 679 26.49 23.54 14.30
C THR A 679 27.99 23.80 14.28
N ALA A 680 28.51 24.32 13.16
CA ALA A 680 29.93 24.60 12.99
C ALA A 680 30.46 25.72 13.93
N ASP A 681 29.59 26.63 14.39
CA ASP A 681 29.91 27.69 15.35
C ASP A 681 29.81 27.23 16.82
N GLY A 682 29.60 25.94 17.06
CA GLY A 682 29.61 25.34 18.40
C GLY A 682 28.31 25.53 19.18
N LYS A 683 27.19 25.75 18.48
CA LYS A 683 25.83 25.77 19.04
C LYS A 683 25.12 24.44 18.75
N LEU A 684 23.91 24.34 19.29
CA LEU A 684 22.97 23.25 19.05
C LEU A 684 21.70 23.82 18.41
N HIS A 685 21.33 23.30 17.24
CA HIS A 685 20.08 23.58 16.53
C HIS A 685 19.04 22.54 16.95
N LEU A 686 17.89 22.99 17.46
CA LEU A 686 16.82 22.13 17.96
C LEU A 686 15.62 22.16 17.01
N SER A 687 15.24 21.00 16.50
CA SER A 687 14.13 20.82 15.54
C SER A 687 13.25 19.62 15.90
N GLN A 688 12.06 19.53 15.28
CA GLN A 688 11.18 18.37 15.40
C GLN A 688 11.25 17.52 14.13
N GLY A 689 11.25 16.19 14.28
CA GLY A 689 11.28 15.24 13.18
C GLY A 689 12.48 15.45 12.26
N ASN A 690 12.20 15.65 10.97
CA ASN A 690 13.21 15.87 9.94
C ASN A 690 13.24 17.32 9.41
N ASP A 691 12.72 18.31 10.15
CA ASP A 691 12.70 19.71 9.66
C ASP A 691 14.09 20.22 9.27
N ALA A 692 15.13 19.80 10.00
CA ALA A 692 16.52 20.18 9.72
C ALA A 692 17.18 19.38 8.55
N ASP A 693 16.40 18.64 7.76
CA ASP A 693 16.84 17.81 6.63
C ASP A 693 18.04 16.90 6.99
N ARG A 694 17.91 16.12 8.07
CA ARG A 694 18.98 15.28 8.63
C ARG A 694 20.24 16.08 8.96
N CYS A 695 20.06 17.21 9.66
CA CYS A 695 21.11 18.17 10.02
C CYS A 695 21.83 18.83 8.82
N ARG A 696 21.17 18.98 7.67
CA ARG A 696 21.70 19.73 6.52
C ARG A 696 21.24 21.20 6.49
N LYS A 697 20.08 21.51 7.08
CA LYS A 697 19.54 22.87 7.24
C LYS A 697 19.76 23.36 8.69
N LEU A 698 20.88 24.06 8.92
CA LEU A 698 21.35 24.49 10.25
C LEU A 698 21.68 25.99 10.35
N SER A 699 21.27 26.79 9.36
CA SER A 699 21.50 28.23 9.35
C SER A 699 20.54 28.96 10.30
N GLU A 700 20.92 30.14 10.81
CA GLU A 700 19.99 30.97 11.60
C GLU A 700 18.82 31.52 10.76
N GLU A 701 18.95 31.50 9.42
CA GLU A 701 17.91 31.93 8.48
C GLU A 701 16.91 30.79 8.15
N ASP A 702 17.21 29.55 8.55
CA ASP A 702 16.34 28.40 8.29
C ASP A 702 15.18 28.41 9.31
N GLU A 703 13.93 28.51 8.85
CA GLU A 703 12.73 28.54 9.71
C GLU A 703 12.39 27.18 10.38
N THR A 704 13.30 26.20 10.31
CA THR A 704 13.10 24.80 10.70
C THR A 704 13.46 24.49 12.15
N HIS A 705 14.03 25.45 12.89
CA HIS A 705 14.32 25.31 14.31
C HIS A 705 13.23 25.92 15.18
N PHE A 706 12.99 25.31 16.34
CA PHE A 706 12.20 25.96 17.40
C PHE A 706 13.08 26.67 18.44
N ALA A 707 14.36 26.31 18.54
CA ALA A 707 15.31 26.94 19.46
C ALA A 707 16.78 26.71 19.07
N PHE A 708 17.65 27.58 19.59
CA PHE A 708 19.09 27.37 19.65
C PHE A 708 19.53 27.18 21.10
N GLY A 709 20.45 26.26 21.32
CA GLY A 709 21.03 25.98 22.63
C GLY A 709 22.55 25.89 22.60
N GLN A 710 23.17 25.76 23.76
CA GLN A 710 24.59 25.43 23.86
C GLN A 710 24.82 23.93 23.68
N LEU A 711 25.94 23.57 23.04
CA LEU A 711 26.34 22.17 22.88
C LEU A 711 26.68 21.55 24.25
N GLY A 712 26.05 20.43 24.61
CA GLY A 712 26.40 19.67 25.83
C GLY A 712 27.58 18.72 25.62
N ALA A 713 28.07 18.09 26.69
CA ALA A 713 29.19 17.15 26.60
C ALA A 713 28.73 15.74 26.19
N PRO A 714 29.50 15.00 25.36
CA PRO A 714 29.16 13.62 25.02
C PRO A 714 28.97 12.70 26.23
N GLY A 715 27.96 11.84 26.17
CA GLY A 715 27.58 10.89 27.21
C GLY A 715 26.65 11.46 28.29
N GLU A 716 26.35 12.76 28.27
CA GLU A 716 25.38 13.36 29.17
C GLU A 716 23.94 13.05 28.77
N ALA A 717 23.04 13.02 29.75
CA ALA A 717 21.65 12.65 29.55
C ALA A 717 20.81 13.84 29.02
N VAL A 718 19.98 13.55 28.03
CA VAL A 718 18.96 14.45 27.47
C VAL A 718 17.61 13.88 27.83
N THR A 719 16.76 14.65 28.50
CA THR A 719 15.41 14.23 28.90
C THR A 719 14.37 14.98 28.09
N LEU A 720 13.40 14.25 27.56
CA LEU A 720 12.20 14.81 26.95
C LEU A 720 11.00 14.42 27.81
N GLU A 721 10.21 15.41 28.22
CA GLU A 721 9.01 15.24 29.03
C GLU A 721 7.80 15.79 28.27
N ASN A 722 6.74 15.00 28.16
CA ASN A 722 5.43 15.50 27.74
C ASN A 722 4.71 16.06 28.98
N LEU A 723 4.51 17.37 29.01
CA LEU A 723 3.96 18.08 30.17
C LEU A 723 2.45 17.88 30.35
N ASP A 724 1.75 17.39 29.31
CA ASP A 724 0.31 17.24 29.31
C ASP A 724 -0.12 15.82 29.70
N ASN A 725 0.66 14.78 29.37
CA ASN A 725 0.40 13.38 29.78
C ASN A 725 1.39 12.81 30.81
N GLY A 726 2.54 13.45 31.04
CA GLY A 726 3.56 13.06 32.03
C GLY A 726 4.54 11.98 31.56
N GLU A 727 4.48 11.56 30.30
CA GLU A 727 5.43 10.60 29.73
C GLU A 727 6.83 11.21 29.60
N THR A 728 7.86 10.39 29.79
CA THR A 728 9.26 10.84 29.74
C THR A 728 10.14 9.87 28.97
N ALA A 729 11.08 10.41 28.23
CA ALA A 729 12.11 9.65 27.52
C ALA A 729 13.49 10.25 27.79
N THR A 730 14.52 9.41 27.73
CA THR A 730 15.91 9.84 27.92
C THR A 730 16.77 9.31 26.79
N ALA A 731 17.61 10.18 26.24
CA ALA A 731 18.69 9.84 25.31
C ALA A 731 20.02 10.34 25.87
N THR A 732 21.10 10.08 25.15
CA THR A 732 22.43 10.59 25.50
C THR A 732 23.01 11.43 24.37
N ILE A 733 23.71 12.51 24.72
CA ILE A 733 24.49 13.29 23.76
C ILE A 733 25.57 12.40 23.15
N ASN A 734 25.59 12.31 21.83
CA ASN A 734 26.52 11.44 21.11
C ASN A 734 27.92 12.07 21.02
N ALA A 735 28.87 11.35 20.41
CA ALA A 735 30.25 11.81 20.28
C ALA A 735 30.42 13.10 19.45
N ALA A 736 29.46 13.41 18.57
CA ALA A 736 29.42 14.64 17.79
C ALA A 736 28.74 15.80 18.53
N GLY A 737 28.19 15.57 19.73
CA GLY A 737 27.46 16.57 20.51
C GLY A 737 25.97 16.69 20.15
N GLY A 738 25.46 15.83 19.25
CA GLY A 738 24.04 15.80 18.88
C GLY A 738 23.24 14.72 19.61
N PHE A 739 21.93 14.70 19.38
CA PHE A 739 21.03 13.65 19.89
C PHE A 739 19.71 13.61 19.10
N SER A 740 18.99 12.50 19.26
CA SER A 740 17.57 12.38 18.92
C SER A 740 16.83 11.69 20.07
N VAL A 741 15.64 12.18 20.42
CA VAL A 741 14.82 11.62 21.51
C VAL A 741 13.34 11.82 21.19
N ALA A 742 12.51 10.81 21.48
CA ALA A 742 11.09 10.84 21.19
C ALA A 742 10.28 10.43 22.42
N VAL A 743 9.06 10.93 22.56
CA VAL A 743 8.13 10.63 23.64
C VAL A 743 6.71 10.47 23.08
N GLU A 744 5.82 9.75 23.77
CA GLU A 744 4.42 9.62 23.35
C GLU A 744 3.72 10.99 23.40
N THR A 745 3.14 11.41 22.26
CA THR A 745 2.52 12.73 22.09
C THR A 745 1.19 12.66 21.36
N ASP A 746 0.23 13.48 21.77
CA ASP A 746 -0.86 13.95 20.92
C ASP A 746 -0.42 15.25 20.18
N LYS A 747 -0.92 15.47 18.96
CA LYS A 747 -0.73 16.75 18.25
C LYS A 747 -1.31 17.87 19.12
N GLY A 748 -0.48 18.86 19.44
CA GLY A 748 -0.81 19.98 20.32
C GLY A 748 -0.30 19.86 21.76
N ASP A 749 0.25 18.72 22.17
CA ASP A 749 0.86 18.55 23.50
C ASP A 749 2.09 19.44 23.68
N ARG A 750 2.31 19.94 24.89
CA ARG A 750 3.53 20.68 25.26
C ARG A 750 4.61 19.72 25.71
N ILE A 751 5.75 19.75 25.03
CA ILE A 751 6.92 18.95 25.36
C ILE A 751 8.06 19.84 25.86
N ARG A 752 8.79 19.37 26.87
CA ARG A 752 9.97 20.02 27.44
C ARG A 752 11.19 19.16 27.24
N LEU A 753 12.18 19.70 26.54
CA LEU A 753 13.51 19.14 26.42
C LEU A 753 14.39 19.70 27.54
N THR A 754 15.22 18.87 28.16
CA THR A 754 16.17 19.29 29.21
C THR A 754 17.50 18.55 29.05
N TYR A 755 18.62 19.29 29.05
CA TYR A 755 19.97 18.73 28.95
C TYR A 755 21.01 19.64 29.61
N PRO A 756 22.17 19.09 30.03
CA PRO A 756 23.29 19.90 30.50
C PRO A 756 24.03 20.59 29.35
N ALA A 757 24.27 21.89 29.48
CA ALA A 757 25.07 22.69 28.57
C ALA A 757 26.58 22.61 28.90
N ALA A 758 27.43 23.03 27.96
CA ALA A 758 28.89 23.03 28.13
C ALA A 758 29.40 23.81 29.35
N ASP A 759 28.67 24.82 29.83
CA ASP A 759 29.01 25.58 31.02
C ASP A 759 28.62 24.89 32.35
N GLY A 760 27.97 23.73 32.25
CA GLY A 760 27.50 22.91 33.38
C GLY A 760 26.12 23.33 33.91
N GLU A 761 25.49 24.35 33.34
CA GLU A 761 24.10 24.70 33.64
C GLU A 761 23.13 23.77 32.88
N THR A 762 21.89 23.67 33.36
CA THR A 762 20.84 22.90 32.69
C THR A 762 20.03 23.82 31.79
N GLU A 763 20.00 23.53 30.49
CA GLU A 763 19.10 24.19 29.54
C GLU A 763 17.77 23.43 29.46
N ALA A 764 16.69 24.20 29.30
CA ALA A 764 15.35 23.67 29.08
C ALA A 764 14.64 24.46 28.00
N HIS A 765 14.04 23.74 27.05
CA HIS A 765 13.33 24.32 25.91
C HIS A 765 11.96 23.67 25.80
N GLU A 766 10.92 24.48 25.55
CA GLU A 766 9.55 24.00 25.39
C GLU A 766 9.07 24.23 23.96
N VAL A 767 8.37 23.26 23.41
CA VAL A 767 7.74 23.36 22.09
C VAL A 767 6.42 22.58 22.10
N VAL A 768 5.52 22.92 21.18
CA VAL A 768 4.28 22.18 20.97
C VAL A 768 4.54 21.07 19.96
N SER A 769 4.08 19.86 20.28
CA SER A 769 4.14 18.70 19.38
C SER A 769 3.28 18.95 18.14
N ARG A 770 3.87 18.76 16.95
CA ARG A 770 3.13 18.86 15.67
C ARG A 770 2.48 17.54 15.25
N PHE A 771 2.86 16.43 15.87
CA PHE A 771 2.49 15.09 15.44
C PHE A 771 1.86 14.29 16.58
N ASP A 772 0.91 13.44 16.21
CA ASP A 772 0.51 12.31 17.04
C ASP A 772 1.60 11.22 16.94
N GLY A 773 1.83 10.44 18.02
CA GLY A 773 2.53 9.16 17.89
C GLY A 773 3.06 8.57 19.19
N ALA A 774 3.55 7.33 19.10
CA ALA A 774 3.84 6.50 20.27
C ALA A 774 5.23 6.70 20.90
N GLY A 775 6.13 7.47 20.29
CA GLY A 775 7.46 7.71 20.84
C GLY A 775 8.44 6.54 20.69
N TYR A 776 8.13 5.52 19.88
CA TYR A 776 8.91 4.29 19.81
C TYR A 776 10.09 4.40 18.85
N GLN A 777 11.29 4.11 19.35
CA GLN A 777 12.50 4.11 18.54
C GLN A 777 12.60 2.86 17.66
N ARG A 778 13.12 3.02 16.44
CA ARG A 778 13.42 1.89 15.53
C ARG A 778 14.36 0.88 16.18
N ASN A 779 14.36 -0.36 15.68
CA ASN A 779 15.15 -1.46 16.19
C ASN A 779 14.83 -1.90 17.64
N THR A 780 13.77 -1.40 18.27
CA THR A 780 13.26 -1.85 19.58
C THR A 780 12.11 -2.85 19.48
N SER A 781 11.82 -3.58 20.55
CA SER A 781 10.72 -4.56 20.59
C SER A 781 9.35 -3.89 20.47
N ASP A 782 9.16 -2.71 21.04
CA ASP A 782 7.92 -1.93 20.94
C ASP A 782 7.65 -1.44 19.52
N PHE A 783 8.69 -1.03 18.78
CA PHE A 783 8.58 -0.70 17.36
C PHE A 783 8.10 -1.92 16.56
N ARG A 784 8.76 -3.08 16.72
CA ARG A 784 8.39 -4.31 16.02
C ARG A 784 6.94 -4.74 16.32
N ARG A 785 6.54 -4.72 17.60
CA ARG A 785 5.18 -5.07 18.03
C ARG A 785 4.12 -4.10 17.47
N THR A 786 4.44 -2.81 17.39
CA THR A 786 3.53 -1.81 16.82
C THR A 786 3.32 -2.04 15.33
N LEU A 787 4.39 -2.27 14.57
CA LEU A 787 4.29 -2.58 13.14
C LEU A 787 3.54 -3.89 12.88
N ALA A 788 3.73 -4.90 13.72
CA ALA A 788 2.97 -6.14 13.65
C ALA A 788 1.46 -5.92 13.78
N VAL A 789 1.03 -5.03 14.69
CA VAL A 789 -0.38 -4.66 14.85
C VAL A 789 -0.87 -3.86 13.65
N GLN A 790 -0.08 -2.89 13.16
CA GLN A 790 -0.44 -2.08 11.99
C GLN A 790 -0.57 -2.92 10.71
N GLN A 791 0.27 -3.94 10.51
CA GLN A 791 0.16 -4.86 9.37
C GLN A 791 -1.22 -5.52 9.30
N HIS A 792 -1.84 -5.85 10.45
CA HIS A 792 -3.20 -6.41 10.43
C HIS A 792 -4.24 -5.40 9.91
N VAL A 793 -4.03 -4.09 10.08
CA VAL A 793 -4.88 -3.06 9.45
C VAL A 793 -4.58 -3.00 7.96
N PHE A 794 -3.29 -2.85 7.58
CA PHE A 794 -2.86 -2.75 6.19
C PHE A 794 -3.24 -3.94 5.32
N ASP A 795 -3.29 -5.15 5.88
CA ASP A 795 -3.70 -6.37 5.17
C ASP A 795 -5.08 -6.25 4.51
N ARG A 796 -5.95 -5.33 4.97
CA ARG A 796 -7.28 -5.08 4.39
C ARG A 796 -7.26 -4.29 3.08
N CYS A 797 -6.15 -3.62 2.79
CA CYS A 797 -5.96 -2.84 1.57
C CYS A 797 -4.70 -3.26 0.79
N ASP A 798 -3.95 -4.25 1.27
CA ASP A 798 -2.75 -4.75 0.64
C ASP A 798 -3.08 -5.63 -0.58
N PRO A 799 -2.57 -5.32 -1.79
CA PRO A 799 -2.85 -6.08 -3.00
C PRO A 799 -2.47 -7.57 -2.91
N VAL A 800 -1.50 -7.95 -2.07
CA VAL A 800 -1.09 -9.35 -1.93
C VAL A 800 -2.25 -10.24 -1.46
N ASN A 801 -3.15 -9.71 -0.61
CA ASN A 801 -4.28 -10.46 -0.06
C ASN A 801 -5.39 -10.71 -1.08
N PHE A 802 -5.39 -9.98 -2.20
CA PHE A 802 -6.32 -10.14 -3.32
C PHE A 802 -5.71 -10.91 -4.49
N ALA A 803 -4.39 -11.14 -4.49
CA ALA A 803 -3.66 -11.72 -5.62
C ALA A 803 -4.17 -13.11 -6.05
N ARG A 804 -4.60 -13.95 -5.10
CA ARG A 804 -5.19 -15.27 -5.42
C ARG A 804 -6.55 -15.14 -6.10
N ASN A 805 -7.28 -14.06 -5.84
CA ASN A 805 -8.60 -13.81 -6.42
C ASN A 805 -8.54 -13.39 -7.88
N LEU A 806 -7.36 -13.13 -8.43
CA LEU A 806 -7.20 -12.84 -9.85
C LEU A 806 -7.66 -14.02 -10.70
N PHE A 807 -7.09 -15.21 -10.51
CA PHE A 807 -7.45 -16.38 -11.33
C PHE A 807 -7.31 -17.75 -10.66
N ILE A 808 -6.67 -17.83 -9.48
CA ILE A 808 -6.51 -19.09 -8.74
C ILE A 808 -7.82 -19.42 -8.02
N GLU A 809 -8.36 -18.44 -7.30
CA GLU A 809 -9.59 -18.52 -6.51
C GLU A 809 -10.46 -17.26 -6.73
N PRO A 810 -11.01 -17.04 -7.95
CA PRO A 810 -11.85 -15.88 -8.21
C PRO A 810 -13.01 -15.74 -7.23
N LEU A 811 -13.35 -14.50 -6.87
CA LEU A 811 -14.47 -14.20 -5.98
C LEU A 811 -15.80 -14.66 -6.62
N PRO A 812 -16.83 -15.00 -5.83
CA PRO A 812 -18.13 -15.39 -6.38
C PRO A 812 -18.70 -14.33 -7.32
N GLY A 813 -19.05 -14.73 -8.55
CA GLY A 813 -19.55 -13.81 -9.57
C GLY A 813 -18.48 -13.08 -10.38
N HIS A 814 -17.19 -13.28 -10.06
CA HIS A 814 -16.07 -12.65 -10.77
C HIS A 814 -15.42 -13.65 -11.74
N PRO A 815 -15.20 -13.27 -13.01
CA PRO A 815 -14.43 -14.07 -13.94
C PRO A 815 -12.95 -14.11 -13.54
N PRO A 816 -12.19 -15.12 -13.98
CA PRO A 816 -10.74 -15.13 -13.82
C PRO A 816 -10.08 -14.08 -14.71
N THR A 817 -9.12 -13.36 -14.15
CA THR A 817 -8.39 -12.26 -14.77
C THR A 817 -7.01 -12.73 -15.26
N ASN A 818 -6.69 -12.41 -16.51
CA ASN A 818 -5.37 -12.64 -17.10
C ASN A 818 -4.40 -11.53 -16.64
N VAL A 819 -3.22 -11.91 -16.14
CA VAL A 819 -2.28 -10.94 -15.53
C VAL A 819 -0.88 -11.01 -16.12
N MET A 820 -0.30 -9.86 -16.46
CA MET A 820 1.12 -9.74 -16.77
C MET A 820 1.79 -8.80 -15.75
N LEU A 821 2.51 -9.38 -14.79
CA LEU A 821 3.30 -8.61 -13.83
C LEU A 821 4.61 -8.18 -14.49
N LEU A 822 4.91 -6.89 -14.49
CA LEU A 822 6.20 -6.37 -14.92
C LEU A 822 6.96 -5.84 -13.71
N GLN A 823 8.19 -6.27 -13.51
CA GLN A 823 9.05 -5.89 -12.39
C GLN A 823 10.38 -5.32 -12.87
N ALA A 824 10.98 -4.42 -12.11
CA ALA A 824 12.30 -3.87 -12.39
C ALA A 824 13.33 -4.51 -11.44
N ILE A 825 14.40 -5.10 -11.97
CA ILE A 825 15.48 -5.62 -11.12
C ILE A 825 16.27 -4.45 -10.54
N GLY A 826 16.53 -4.50 -9.24
CA GLY A 826 17.26 -3.46 -8.50
C GLY A 826 16.38 -2.29 -8.05
N ASP A 827 15.07 -2.33 -8.31
CA ASP A 827 14.15 -1.29 -7.85
C ASP A 827 14.06 -1.31 -6.32
N ASP A 828 14.46 -0.20 -5.70
CA ASP A 828 14.36 0.05 -4.26
C ASP A 828 13.21 1.00 -3.88
N THR A 829 12.47 1.52 -4.85
CA THR A 829 11.30 2.38 -4.60
C THR A 829 10.11 1.52 -4.19
N VAL A 830 9.73 0.56 -5.04
CA VAL A 830 8.90 -0.59 -4.67
C VAL A 830 9.84 -1.80 -4.68
N PRO A 831 10.38 -2.20 -3.51
CA PRO A 831 11.46 -3.19 -3.47
C PRO A 831 11.12 -4.44 -4.26
N VAL A 832 11.97 -4.85 -5.20
CA VAL A 832 11.68 -5.99 -6.10
C VAL A 832 11.27 -7.27 -5.37
N SER A 833 11.74 -7.48 -4.13
CA SER A 833 11.31 -8.60 -3.28
C SER A 833 9.81 -8.62 -2.99
N THR A 834 9.17 -7.46 -2.83
CA THR A 834 7.72 -7.32 -2.64
C THR A 834 6.98 -7.71 -3.93
N GLY A 835 7.54 -7.38 -5.09
CA GLY A 835 7.02 -7.77 -6.40
C GLY A 835 7.15 -9.27 -6.68
N VAL A 836 8.26 -9.89 -6.26
CA VAL A 836 8.43 -11.35 -6.30
C VAL A 836 7.43 -12.05 -5.38
N ASN A 837 7.22 -11.55 -4.16
CA ASN A 837 6.23 -12.09 -3.23
C ASN A 837 4.81 -11.98 -3.80
N LEU A 838 4.48 -10.85 -4.43
CA LEU A 838 3.21 -10.69 -5.17
C LEU A 838 3.09 -11.69 -6.33
N ALA A 839 4.15 -11.94 -7.08
CA ALA A 839 4.17 -12.93 -8.18
C ALA A 839 3.96 -14.37 -7.68
N ILE A 840 4.51 -14.72 -6.50
CA ILE A 840 4.24 -16.01 -5.84
C ILE A 840 2.78 -16.10 -5.41
N ALA A 841 2.24 -15.06 -4.74
CA ALA A 841 0.87 -15.05 -4.26
C ALA A 841 -0.17 -15.05 -5.40
N ALA A 842 0.10 -14.33 -6.49
CA ALA A 842 -0.72 -14.30 -7.70
C ALA A 842 -0.62 -15.59 -8.52
N GLY A 843 0.40 -16.42 -8.28
CA GLY A 843 0.67 -17.65 -9.03
C GLY A 843 1.27 -17.44 -10.42
N THR A 844 1.76 -16.24 -10.73
CA THR A 844 2.44 -15.95 -12.02
C THR A 844 3.83 -16.57 -12.09
N LEU A 845 4.45 -16.83 -10.92
CA LEU A 845 5.69 -17.61 -10.81
C LEU A 845 5.44 -19.13 -10.83
N GLY A 846 4.19 -19.58 -10.78
CA GLY A 846 3.77 -20.98 -10.76
C GLY A 846 2.57 -21.20 -9.82
N LEU A 847 1.68 -22.15 -10.17
CA LEU A 847 0.45 -22.41 -9.39
C LEU A 847 0.73 -23.20 -8.11
N ASP A 848 1.54 -24.25 -8.24
CA ASP A 848 1.88 -25.13 -7.13
C ASP A 848 3.28 -24.84 -6.63
N ARG A 849 3.51 -25.16 -5.34
CA ARG A 849 4.81 -24.99 -4.69
C ARG A 849 5.96 -25.67 -5.42
N ALA A 850 5.71 -26.80 -6.07
CA ALA A 850 6.72 -27.50 -6.85
C ALA A 850 7.21 -26.68 -8.06
N ASP A 851 6.38 -25.76 -8.56
CA ASP A 851 6.72 -24.91 -9.70
C ASP A 851 7.38 -23.60 -9.25
N TRP A 852 6.79 -22.90 -8.28
CA TRP A 852 7.26 -21.56 -7.90
C TRP A 852 8.45 -21.59 -6.93
N ALA A 853 8.56 -22.58 -6.04
CA ALA A 853 9.61 -22.57 -5.00
C ALA A 853 11.03 -22.64 -5.58
N PRO A 854 11.35 -23.53 -6.55
CA PRO A 854 12.68 -23.54 -7.15
C PRO A 854 13.04 -22.24 -7.86
N ARG A 855 12.06 -21.56 -8.46
CA ARG A 855 12.25 -20.27 -9.14
C ARG A 855 12.52 -19.15 -8.15
N ALA A 856 11.74 -19.10 -7.07
CA ALA A 856 11.95 -18.14 -5.99
C ALA A 856 13.30 -18.35 -5.29
N GLU A 857 13.68 -19.61 -5.03
CA GLU A 857 14.98 -19.97 -4.45
C GLU A 857 16.14 -19.51 -5.35
N ALA A 858 16.04 -19.68 -6.68
CA ALA A 858 17.04 -19.16 -7.60
C ALA A 858 17.16 -17.63 -7.56
N LEU A 859 16.04 -16.90 -7.47
CA LEU A 859 16.04 -15.44 -7.30
C LEU A 859 16.66 -15.00 -5.96
N ILE A 860 16.44 -15.78 -4.89
CA ILE A 860 17.06 -15.55 -3.58
C ILE A 860 18.58 -15.75 -3.65
N GLU A 861 19.02 -16.87 -4.23
CA GLU A 861 20.44 -17.22 -4.38
C GLU A 861 21.20 -16.21 -5.22
N ALA A 862 20.55 -15.67 -6.27
CA ALA A 862 21.09 -14.60 -7.09
C ALA A 862 21.13 -13.23 -6.40
N GLY A 863 20.49 -13.08 -5.24
CA GLY A 863 20.47 -11.82 -4.48
C GLY A 863 19.40 -10.81 -4.93
N VAL A 864 18.51 -11.18 -5.86
CA VAL A 864 17.44 -10.31 -6.36
C VAL A 864 16.57 -9.79 -5.21
N LEU A 865 16.15 -10.67 -4.28
CA LEU A 865 15.31 -10.24 -3.15
C LEU A 865 16.04 -9.30 -2.18
N ARG A 866 17.38 -9.31 -2.15
CA ARG A 866 18.20 -8.36 -1.37
C ARG A 866 18.51 -7.08 -2.14
N ASN A 867 17.80 -6.84 -3.23
CA ASN A 867 17.98 -5.73 -4.15
C ASN A 867 19.41 -5.62 -4.72
N GLN A 868 20.09 -6.76 -4.89
CA GLN A 868 21.33 -6.78 -5.65
C GLN A 868 20.99 -6.59 -7.12
N HIS A 869 21.73 -5.71 -7.79
CA HIS A 869 21.64 -5.61 -9.24
C HIS A 869 22.21 -6.91 -9.83
N VAL A 870 21.33 -7.68 -10.43
CA VAL A 870 21.63 -8.87 -11.22
C VAL A 870 21.36 -8.47 -12.66
N ASP A 871 22.25 -8.86 -13.57
CA ASP A 871 22.01 -8.66 -14.98
C ASP A 871 20.72 -9.41 -15.35
N VAL A 872 19.79 -8.74 -16.02
CA VAL A 872 18.54 -9.40 -16.41
C VAL A 872 18.79 -10.43 -17.49
N ASP A 873 19.90 -10.37 -18.21
CA ASP A 873 20.36 -11.42 -19.14
C ASP A 873 20.62 -12.75 -18.38
N ASP A 874 21.09 -12.70 -17.13
CA ASP A 874 21.12 -13.85 -16.21
C ASP A 874 19.70 -14.35 -15.85
N VAL A 875 18.67 -13.55 -16.06
CA VAL A 875 17.25 -13.91 -15.88
C VAL A 875 16.56 -14.22 -17.22
N LEU A 876 17.15 -13.92 -18.38
CA LEU A 876 16.50 -14.02 -19.70
C LEU A 876 17.15 -14.99 -20.70
N GLY A 877 18.25 -15.66 -20.35
CA GLY A 877 18.60 -16.95 -20.98
C GLY A 877 19.74 -16.99 -21.98
N ASP A 878 20.54 -15.94 -22.15
CA ASP A 878 21.66 -15.91 -23.10
C ASP A 878 23.05 -16.13 -22.48
N ASP A 879 23.16 -16.08 -21.16
CA ASP A 879 24.37 -16.45 -20.42
C ASP A 879 24.46 -17.94 -20.02
N ALA A 880 25.58 -18.33 -19.40
CA ALA A 880 25.88 -19.73 -19.10
C ALA A 880 24.98 -20.35 -18.01
N ASP A 881 24.43 -19.55 -17.09
CA ASP A 881 23.65 -20.02 -15.93
C ASP A 881 22.34 -19.21 -15.73
N PRO A 882 21.39 -19.23 -16.69
CA PRO A 882 20.20 -18.38 -16.61
C PRO A 882 19.13 -18.89 -15.64
N ILE A 883 18.44 -17.95 -15.00
CA ILE A 883 17.35 -18.16 -14.02
C ILE A 883 15.96 -18.16 -14.70
N GLY A 884 15.82 -17.49 -15.85
CA GLY A 884 14.60 -17.43 -16.67
C GLY A 884 14.88 -17.34 -18.18
N PRO A 885 13.92 -16.87 -19.02
CA PRO A 885 12.64 -16.28 -18.65
C PRO A 885 11.70 -17.30 -18.00
N PHE A 886 10.83 -16.83 -17.11
CA PHE A 886 9.87 -17.71 -16.45
C PHE A 886 8.73 -18.10 -17.40
N PRO A 887 8.37 -19.40 -17.49
CA PRO A 887 7.26 -19.87 -18.30
C PRO A 887 5.94 -19.17 -17.96
N THR A 888 5.11 -18.95 -18.98
CA THR A 888 3.74 -18.48 -18.77
C THR A 888 2.90 -19.53 -18.05
N VAL A 889 1.95 -19.06 -17.24
CA VAL A 889 0.99 -19.88 -16.50
C VAL A 889 -0.35 -19.82 -17.22
N LYS A 890 -1.01 -20.96 -17.40
CA LYS A 890 -2.35 -21.00 -18.00
C LYS A 890 -3.38 -20.62 -16.95
N THR A 891 -4.21 -19.64 -17.26
CA THR A 891 -5.43 -19.33 -16.48
C THR A 891 -6.63 -20.05 -17.14
N PRO A 892 -7.81 -20.05 -16.51
CA PRO A 892 -9.01 -20.58 -17.16
C PRO A 892 -9.43 -19.80 -18.42
N ALA A 893 -9.01 -18.54 -18.58
CA ALA A 893 -9.42 -17.65 -19.67
C ALA A 893 -8.28 -17.23 -20.64
N GLY A 894 -7.02 -17.54 -20.32
CA GLY A 894 -5.86 -17.07 -21.08
C GLY A 894 -4.54 -17.41 -20.40
N LEU A 895 -3.69 -16.40 -20.24
CA LEU A 895 -2.34 -16.54 -19.70
C LEU A 895 -2.10 -15.58 -18.54
N ALA A 896 -1.17 -15.99 -17.68
CA ALA A 896 -0.57 -15.18 -16.66
C ALA A 896 0.96 -15.26 -16.76
N ALA A 897 1.66 -14.16 -16.46
CA ALA A 897 3.11 -14.10 -16.55
C ALA A 897 3.72 -13.10 -15.57
N VAL A 898 5.02 -13.28 -15.30
CA VAL A 898 5.88 -12.28 -14.67
C VAL A 898 7.10 -12.05 -15.56
N ARG A 899 7.48 -10.80 -15.78
CA ARG A 899 8.65 -10.38 -16.54
C ARG A 899 9.47 -9.37 -15.75
N PHE A 900 10.77 -9.39 -15.98
CA PHE A 900 11.75 -8.55 -15.31
C PHE A 900 12.44 -7.65 -16.36
N ALA A 901 12.59 -6.36 -16.05
CA ALA A 901 13.17 -5.36 -16.92
C ALA A 901 14.59 -4.97 -16.47
N ASP A 902 15.54 -4.85 -17.43
CA ASP A 902 16.95 -4.49 -17.16
C ASP A 902 17.17 -2.98 -17.07
N VAL A 903 16.52 -2.38 -16.10
CA VAL A 903 16.43 -0.92 -16.03
C VAL A 903 17.34 -0.34 -14.95
N ASN A 904 18.29 -1.13 -14.45
CA ASN A 904 19.22 -0.77 -13.38
C ASN A 904 18.51 -0.09 -12.20
N GLY A 905 17.42 -0.70 -11.73
CA GLY A 905 16.58 -0.19 -10.65
C GLY A 905 15.76 1.05 -10.97
N LYS A 906 15.72 1.53 -12.23
CA LYS A 906 14.88 2.68 -12.60
C LYS A 906 13.40 2.30 -12.45
N HIS A 907 12.77 2.88 -11.42
CA HIS A 907 11.38 2.63 -11.06
C HIS A 907 10.39 3.00 -12.17
N GLU A 908 10.49 4.21 -12.72
CA GLU A 908 9.57 4.76 -13.73
C GLU A 908 9.95 4.42 -15.18
N TYR A 909 10.57 3.26 -15.41
CA TYR A 909 11.17 2.95 -16.71
C TYR A 909 10.16 2.90 -17.87
N ILE A 910 8.87 2.66 -17.57
CA ILE A 910 7.82 2.54 -18.57
C ILE A 910 7.64 3.85 -19.35
N ALA A 911 8.05 5.00 -18.79
CA ALA A 911 8.01 6.30 -19.45
C ALA A 911 9.17 6.52 -20.45
N GLY A 912 9.55 5.47 -21.19
CA GLY A 912 10.50 5.56 -22.31
C GLY A 912 11.97 5.32 -21.96
N TYR A 913 12.30 4.64 -20.85
CA TYR A 913 13.70 4.41 -20.47
C TYR A 913 14.50 3.65 -21.55
N GLU A 914 15.67 4.20 -21.88
CA GLU A 914 16.66 3.63 -22.79
C GLU A 914 17.96 3.33 -22.04
N ARG A 915 18.58 2.18 -22.33
CA ARG A 915 19.92 1.85 -21.88
C ARG A 915 20.67 1.08 -22.95
N ASP A 916 21.94 1.43 -23.15
CA ASP A 916 22.84 0.76 -24.10
C ASP A 916 22.30 0.65 -25.54
N GLY A 917 21.48 1.63 -25.94
CA GLY A 917 20.81 1.67 -27.25
C GLY A 917 19.55 0.81 -27.34
N PHE A 918 19.08 0.25 -26.22
CA PHE A 918 17.88 -0.58 -26.12
C PHE A 918 16.74 0.17 -25.41
N GLN A 919 15.56 0.25 -26.05
CA GLN A 919 14.37 0.97 -25.54
C GLN A 919 13.49 0.05 -24.67
N TYR A 920 13.85 -0.09 -23.39
CA TYR A 920 13.11 -0.92 -22.43
C TYR A 920 11.68 -0.43 -22.16
N GLY A 921 11.48 0.89 -22.14
CA GLY A 921 10.14 1.47 -22.03
C GLY A 921 9.24 1.05 -23.19
N ALA A 922 9.69 1.29 -24.43
CA ALA A 922 8.93 0.94 -25.64
C ALA A 922 8.66 -0.57 -25.75
N LEU A 923 9.66 -1.42 -25.45
CA LEU A 923 9.49 -2.87 -25.40
C LEU A 923 8.28 -3.26 -24.55
N HIS A 924 8.24 -2.80 -23.30
CA HIS A 924 7.20 -3.21 -22.36
C HIS A 924 5.85 -2.56 -22.66
N GLN A 925 5.82 -1.31 -23.13
CA GLN A 925 4.59 -0.67 -23.62
C GLN A 925 3.94 -1.49 -24.75
N HIS A 926 4.75 -1.95 -25.71
CA HIS A 926 4.26 -2.80 -26.80
C HIS A 926 3.83 -4.19 -26.33
N MET A 927 4.54 -4.80 -25.36
CA MET A 927 4.11 -6.06 -24.75
C MET A 927 2.75 -5.91 -24.06
N ILE A 928 2.54 -4.82 -23.32
CA ILE A 928 1.25 -4.49 -22.67
C ILE A 928 0.16 -4.36 -23.73
N ALA A 929 0.40 -3.58 -24.78
CA ALA A 929 -0.58 -3.37 -25.84
C ALA A 929 -1.00 -4.68 -26.52
N ILE A 930 -0.05 -5.58 -26.82
CA ILE A 930 -0.33 -6.92 -27.36
C ILE A 930 -1.14 -7.76 -26.36
N PHE A 931 -0.70 -7.81 -25.10
CA PHE A 931 -1.36 -8.60 -24.06
C PHE A 931 -2.83 -8.18 -23.88
N HIS A 932 -3.08 -6.87 -23.78
CA HIS A 932 -4.42 -6.31 -23.64
C HIS A 932 -5.27 -6.51 -24.90
N ARG A 933 -4.71 -6.31 -26.10
CA ARG A 933 -5.43 -6.54 -27.37
C ARG A 933 -5.89 -7.98 -27.52
N CYS A 934 -5.05 -8.93 -27.12
CA CYS A 934 -5.37 -10.35 -27.23
C CYS A 934 -6.25 -10.87 -26.08
N GLY A 935 -6.80 -10.00 -25.22
CA GLY A 935 -7.60 -10.41 -24.07
C GLY A 935 -6.80 -11.21 -23.03
N GLY A 936 -5.50 -10.96 -22.93
CA GLY A 936 -4.58 -11.67 -22.04
C GLY A 936 -4.24 -13.10 -22.47
N ARG A 937 -4.52 -13.48 -23.72
CA ARG A 937 -4.26 -14.84 -24.25
C ARG A 937 -2.88 -15.00 -24.89
N VAL A 938 -2.14 -13.90 -25.06
CA VAL A 938 -0.80 -13.90 -25.67
C VAL A 938 0.13 -13.01 -24.85
N VAL A 939 1.23 -13.59 -24.37
CA VAL A 939 2.39 -12.86 -23.85
C VAL A 939 3.46 -12.97 -24.92
N TYR A 940 3.76 -11.86 -25.61
CA TYR A 940 4.69 -11.85 -26.74
C TYR A 940 6.03 -11.27 -26.32
N ASP A 941 7.03 -12.14 -26.14
CA ASP A 941 8.41 -11.82 -25.75
C ASP A 941 9.45 -12.54 -26.63
N ALA A 942 9.01 -13.10 -27.77
CA ALA A 942 9.85 -13.90 -28.66
C ALA A 942 10.84 -13.07 -29.51
N ASP A 943 10.61 -11.76 -29.65
CA ASP A 943 11.47 -10.85 -30.42
C ASP A 943 11.56 -9.48 -29.72
N PRO A 944 12.30 -9.38 -28.60
CA PRO A 944 12.41 -8.14 -27.83
C PRO A 944 13.12 -7.03 -28.62
N VAL A 945 14.03 -7.38 -29.53
CA VAL A 945 14.72 -6.42 -30.41
C VAL A 945 13.76 -5.76 -31.39
N CYS A 946 12.78 -6.52 -31.91
CA CYS A 946 11.70 -5.94 -32.70
C CYS A 946 10.83 -5.04 -31.83
N LEU A 947 10.35 -5.56 -30.70
CA LEU A 947 9.36 -4.86 -29.85
C LEU A 947 9.85 -3.55 -29.24
N GLN A 948 11.15 -3.31 -29.10
CA GLN A 948 11.64 -1.99 -28.69
C GLN A 948 11.47 -0.90 -29.77
N SER A 949 11.12 -1.26 -31.01
CA SER A 949 10.96 -0.36 -32.15
C SER A 949 9.49 -0.20 -32.55
N THR A 950 9.12 1.02 -32.97
CA THR A 950 7.82 1.32 -33.57
C THR A 950 7.64 0.67 -34.94
N ASP A 951 8.72 0.31 -35.65
CA ASP A 951 8.66 -0.35 -36.96
C ASP A 951 8.50 -1.88 -36.87
N CYS A 952 8.25 -2.42 -35.67
CA CYS A 952 8.11 -3.85 -35.47
C CYS A 952 6.92 -4.43 -36.25
N PRO A 953 7.12 -5.34 -37.22
CA PRO A 953 6.03 -5.82 -38.08
C PRO A 953 4.90 -6.55 -37.33
N VAL A 954 5.21 -7.11 -36.16
CA VAL A 954 4.21 -7.79 -35.32
C VAL A 954 3.14 -6.81 -34.83
N LEU A 955 3.49 -5.55 -34.62
CA LEU A 955 2.57 -4.53 -34.11
C LEU A 955 1.52 -4.12 -35.15
N ASP A 956 1.76 -4.39 -36.43
CA ASP A 956 0.81 -4.10 -37.52
C ASP A 956 -0.23 -5.21 -37.69
N ASP A 957 0.02 -6.41 -37.16
CA ASP A 957 -0.83 -7.59 -37.37
C ASP A 957 -0.93 -8.49 -36.13
N VAL A 958 -1.11 -7.88 -34.95
CA VAL A 958 -1.19 -8.58 -33.66
C VAL A 958 -2.25 -9.69 -33.64
N GLU A 959 -3.37 -9.53 -34.35
CA GLU A 959 -4.45 -10.52 -34.42
C GLU A 959 -4.06 -11.85 -35.08
N SER A 960 -3.01 -11.85 -35.91
CA SER A 960 -2.51 -13.09 -36.53
C SER A 960 -1.60 -13.89 -35.60
N LEU A 961 -1.22 -13.32 -34.44
CA LEU A 961 -0.48 -14.05 -33.42
C LEU A 961 -1.30 -15.26 -32.94
N PRO A 962 -0.68 -16.45 -32.81
CA PRO A 962 -1.36 -17.64 -32.32
C PRO A 962 -2.02 -17.40 -30.95
N GLY A 963 -3.34 -17.53 -30.89
CA GLY A 963 -4.12 -17.33 -29.66
C GLY A 963 -4.68 -15.91 -29.46
N CYS A 964 -4.36 -14.94 -30.33
CA CYS A 964 -4.86 -13.57 -30.21
C CYS A 964 -6.26 -13.36 -30.79
N ALA A 965 -6.62 -14.10 -31.85
CA ALA A 965 -7.93 -13.98 -32.49
C ALA A 965 -9.07 -14.14 -31.47
N PRO A 966 -10.13 -13.30 -31.50
CA PRO A 966 -11.20 -13.22 -30.49
C PRO A 966 -11.82 -14.55 -30.09
#